data_AF-A0AAI8VTA7-F1
#
_entry.id   AF-A0AAI8VTA7-F1
#
_cell.length_a   1.000
_cell.length_b   1.000
_cell.length_c   1.000
_cell.angle_alpha   90.00
_cell.angle_beta   90.00
_cell.angle_gamma   90.00
#
_symmetry.space_group_name_H-M   'P 1'
#
loop_
_entity.id
_entity.type
_entity.pdbx_description
1 polymer ?
#
loop_
_entity_poly.entity_id
_entity_poly.type
_entity_poly.pdbx_seq_one_letter_code
_entity_poly.pdbx_strand_id
1 'polypeptide(L)'
;MAVVPDVEPGQVPPRSTKQRAQDDQVMATNSSSIVSKRSVERIYYPDEAHFFRHFVKKFQRRAPLINRGYHLRLHIIDVAVRRFLEHPSEKSKVIVNLGCGSDVLPWQCMTRYPQLSRDVKFVDIDFPDLMKRKRTIIEDTPELNSLLTGLRDDVANKNVLLQSDQYFQVGCDLRDLAGIQKAMLTFLDTPACTFMFVAEVSITYMETEGADSVIRWASTLGQAEFCLLEQILPDGPDHPFANTMLSHFDKLKTPLKSVFTYPTLEAQRHRFTRLGWEQLDVQNLWQIWASDKWLSPDKRRELDTIETFDEWEEFALFAGHYCLVIARNVPVETGTDNVNTASLTEGQAPVLFPETSFSEYSRTRGQRRFASAIKMRNHLGELCFANAFGLGTNSRLRSCDLYSSESTIPDVGMQMAGPNSRMCHAVVNLGFFGSLLTGGRASPTTALRDCWHFSTEANTWSRVHNLPLPLYRHSVAQLGNSNMVLLVGGKSDSSTIFGGCLLYQPGSGWRECRVSGSEYNPVFGAMLVSFKENYLDADGEPSITNTVRFHGVLAGGLLQDGTVAQQVLRWSLLLAKDECPTVSFERLSSPEPDLEKQRSDTTWGQSLSLISRFGASALLHDSRSIVVVGGIIRDGILSRNHEILLLEVSGLELKVVATCCLADSRAQSTKPRPLLVGTSAAMTDNAQLVLMGGGATCFSMGTYWNQGCYSFDCDLQSLVTGRVPLPPPMSQWKFGRTVEIAEMSKAQHLSGSQGSPERATNTKIPRLRIAMSAEFVEVVKAGKPVVIEGCPLGTCVDKWTTQYLKDQVGYDRKVVVHEAGSSTMDFNAKNFAYVTKAFGPFMSEVAGGGKLYLRALSEDRPTAQPACLASDFPQLADDFQLPEELSFVTNNAFSSVLRISGPVTMWLHYDVMANIYCQVSGSKRFVLYPPSDVDKLTFAPGASSSSVDVFSELESPRLASTHPHEAVLGPGDILFLPPVWLHTAAPLTDLGVAVNVFFRSLESGYSPGRDVYGNRDVMAYEKSRQDIARIASSFSKIPPDMREFYIRQLVGELAQKITD
;
A
#
# COMPACT_ATOMS: atom_id res chain seq x y z
N MET A 1 26.50 -51.36 -26.06
CA MET A 1 25.73 -52.60 -25.85
C MET A 1 25.96 -53.09 -24.43
N ALA A 2 25.05 -52.76 -23.52
CA ALA A 2 24.85 -53.40 -22.23
C ALA A 2 23.33 -53.36 -22.01
N VAL A 3 22.72 -54.53 -21.84
CA VAL A 3 21.27 -54.73 -21.78
C VAL A 3 20.76 -54.20 -20.43
N VAL A 4 19.90 -53.19 -20.47
CA VAL A 4 19.12 -52.70 -19.32
C VAL A 4 17.80 -53.49 -19.31
N PRO A 5 17.37 -54.06 -18.17
CA PRO A 5 16.23 -54.97 -18.12
C PRO A 5 14.90 -54.23 -18.33
N ASP A 6 13.98 -54.90 -19.05
CA ASP A 6 12.58 -54.51 -19.20
C ASP A 6 11.90 -54.33 -17.84
N VAL A 7 11.38 -53.12 -17.58
CA VAL A 7 10.49 -52.83 -16.47
C VAL A 7 9.06 -52.86 -17.01
N GLU A 8 8.29 -53.86 -16.59
CA GLU A 8 6.85 -53.93 -16.85
C GLU A 8 6.11 -52.67 -16.35
N PRO A 9 5.02 -52.25 -17.02
CA PRO A 9 4.28 -51.04 -16.65
C PRO A 9 3.55 -51.22 -15.32
N GLY A 10 4.15 -50.72 -14.24
CA GLY A 10 3.52 -50.61 -12.94
C GLY A 10 2.28 -49.71 -13.01
N GLN A 11 1.10 -50.27 -12.73
CA GLN A 11 -0.11 -49.50 -12.49
C GLN A 11 0.11 -48.55 -11.32
N VAL A 12 -0.09 -47.25 -11.55
CA VAL A 12 -0.08 -46.23 -10.49
C VAL A 12 -1.15 -46.59 -9.45
N PRO A 13 -0.82 -46.67 -8.15
CA PRO A 13 -1.78 -47.01 -7.11
C PRO A 13 -2.94 -45.99 -7.08
N PRO A 14 -4.17 -46.42 -6.73
CA PRO A 14 -5.33 -45.54 -6.70
C PRO A 14 -5.12 -44.38 -5.72
N ARG A 15 -5.39 -43.15 -6.18
CA ARG A 15 -5.18 -41.91 -5.41
C ARG A 15 -5.95 -41.94 -4.09
N SER A 16 -5.29 -41.59 -2.99
CA SER A 16 -5.93 -41.40 -1.69
C SER A 16 -6.89 -40.19 -1.70
N THR A 17 -7.91 -40.21 -0.84
CA THR A 17 -8.87 -39.10 -0.67
C THR A 17 -8.17 -37.77 -0.35
N LYS A 18 -7.08 -37.82 0.44
CA LYS A 18 -6.28 -36.65 0.81
C LYS A 18 -5.56 -36.03 -0.40
N GLN A 19 -5.06 -36.85 -1.32
CA GLN A 19 -4.37 -36.39 -2.52
C GLN A 19 -5.34 -35.76 -3.52
N ARG A 20 -6.55 -36.30 -3.67
CA ARG A 20 -7.60 -35.68 -4.51
C ARG A 20 -8.01 -34.30 -4.00
N ALA A 21 -8.22 -34.15 -2.69
CA ALA A 21 -8.57 -32.87 -2.09
C ALA A 21 -7.46 -31.81 -2.23
N GLN A 22 -6.19 -32.24 -2.26
CA GLN A 22 -5.05 -31.37 -2.53
C GLN A 22 -5.00 -30.97 -4.02
N ASP A 23 -5.19 -31.93 -4.94
CA ASP A 23 -5.28 -31.66 -6.38
C ASP A 23 -6.40 -30.62 -6.69
N ASP A 24 -7.56 -30.72 -6.02
CA ASP A 24 -8.67 -29.76 -6.14
C ASP A 24 -8.30 -28.33 -5.71
N GLN A 25 -7.50 -28.20 -4.65
CA GLN A 25 -7.01 -26.91 -4.16
C GLN A 25 -5.97 -26.31 -5.11
N VAL A 26 -5.08 -27.14 -5.67
CA VAL A 26 -4.14 -26.72 -6.71
C VAL A 26 -4.90 -26.21 -7.94
N MET A 27 -5.94 -26.91 -8.40
CA MET A 27 -6.80 -26.44 -9.50
C MET A 27 -7.49 -25.10 -9.20
N ALA A 28 -7.79 -24.80 -7.93
CA ALA A 28 -8.39 -23.53 -7.54
C ALA A 28 -7.43 -22.33 -7.68
N THR A 29 -6.11 -22.54 -7.63
CA THR A 29 -5.11 -21.46 -7.81
C THR A 29 -5.22 -20.77 -9.18
N ASN A 30 -5.62 -21.51 -10.21
CA ASN A 30 -5.91 -21.01 -11.56
C ASN A 30 -6.92 -19.85 -11.53
N SER A 31 -7.94 -19.91 -10.67
CA SER A 31 -8.95 -18.85 -10.60
C SER A 31 -8.34 -17.51 -10.12
N SER A 32 -7.36 -17.54 -9.21
CA SER A 32 -6.75 -16.32 -8.68
C SER A 32 -5.78 -15.67 -9.67
N SER A 33 -4.96 -16.48 -10.36
CA SER A 33 -3.99 -15.99 -11.33
C SER A 33 -4.67 -15.41 -12.57
N ILE A 34 -5.71 -16.06 -13.09
CA ILE A 34 -6.44 -15.62 -14.29
C ILE A 34 -7.21 -14.33 -14.04
N VAL A 35 -7.76 -14.12 -12.83
CA VAL A 35 -8.38 -12.82 -12.49
C VAL A 35 -7.34 -11.69 -12.56
N SER A 36 -6.10 -11.95 -12.14
CA SER A 36 -5.03 -10.97 -12.19
C SER A 36 -4.52 -10.73 -13.62
N LYS A 37 -4.35 -11.79 -14.42
CA LYS A 37 -4.06 -11.68 -15.87
C LYS A 37 -5.14 -10.91 -16.62
N ARG A 38 -6.42 -11.13 -16.31
CA ARG A 38 -7.53 -10.35 -16.88
C ARG A 38 -7.52 -8.87 -16.47
N SER A 39 -7.12 -8.58 -15.22
CA SER A 39 -6.96 -7.19 -14.77
C SER A 39 -5.93 -6.47 -15.65
N VAL A 40 -4.81 -7.13 -15.93
CA VAL A 40 -3.76 -6.61 -16.84
C VAL A 40 -4.28 -6.48 -18.27
N GLU A 41 -4.89 -7.52 -18.84
CA GLU A 41 -5.47 -7.50 -20.20
C GLU A 41 -6.34 -6.25 -20.43
N ARG A 42 -7.24 -5.95 -19.50
CA ARG A 42 -8.14 -4.81 -19.65
C ARG A 42 -7.47 -3.44 -19.47
N ILE A 43 -6.43 -3.35 -18.63
CA ILE A 43 -5.81 -2.06 -18.24
C ILE A 43 -4.60 -1.74 -19.11
N TYR A 44 -3.74 -2.73 -19.37
CA TYR A 44 -2.46 -2.57 -20.07
C TYR A 44 -2.56 -2.85 -21.56
N TYR A 45 -3.55 -3.64 -22.00
CA TYR A 45 -3.75 -3.98 -23.41
C TYR A 45 -5.20 -3.68 -23.86
N PRO A 46 -5.70 -2.44 -23.69
CA PRO A 46 -7.10 -2.11 -23.96
C PRO A 46 -7.49 -2.28 -25.44
N ASP A 47 -6.52 -2.14 -26.34
CA ASP A 47 -6.73 -2.18 -27.79
C ASP A 47 -6.45 -3.55 -28.41
N GLU A 48 -6.07 -4.55 -27.60
CA GLU A 48 -5.86 -5.92 -28.05
C GLU A 48 -7.11 -6.79 -27.84
N ALA A 49 -7.14 -7.96 -28.49
CA ALA A 49 -8.18 -8.94 -28.26
C ALA A 49 -8.15 -9.46 -26.81
N HIS A 50 -9.30 -9.44 -26.14
CA HIS A 50 -9.42 -9.85 -24.73
C HIS A 50 -9.87 -11.31 -24.64
N PHE A 51 -8.95 -12.22 -24.41
CA PHE A 51 -9.19 -13.66 -24.31
C PHE A 51 -9.49 -14.12 -22.88
N PHE A 52 -8.84 -13.54 -21.86
CA PHE A 52 -9.07 -13.94 -20.46
C PHE A 52 -10.50 -13.67 -19.98
N ARG A 53 -11.21 -12.73 -20.62
CA ARG A 53 -12.62 -12.42 -20.34
C ARG A 53 -13.58 -13.61 -20.49
N HIS A 54 -13.22 -14.60 -21.30
CA HIS A 54 -14.06 -15.78 -21.55
C HIS A 54 -13.94 -16.81 -20.42
N PHE A 55 -12.79 -16.84 -19.74
CA PHE A 55 -12.53 -17.75 -18.61
C PHE A 55 -12.93 -17.13 -17.26
N VAL A 56 -12.87 -15.80 -17.14
CA VAL A 56 -13.35 -15.06 -15.98
C VAL A 56 -14.33 -14.03 -16.49
N LYS A 57 -15.63 -14.14 -16.16
CA LYS A 57 -16.67 -13.23 -16.70
C LYS A 57 -16.76 -11.88 -15.97
N LYS A 58 -16.59 -11.85 -14.65
CA LYS A 58 -16.63 -10.62 -13.84
C LYS A 58 -15.27 -9.94 -13.74
N PHE A 59 -15.18 -8.69 -14.21
CA PHE A 59 -13.94 -7.93 -14.12
C PHE A 59 -13.67 -7.55 -12.66
N GLN A 60 -12.44 -7.79 -12.20
CA GLN A 60 -11.97 -7.37 -10.89
C GLN A 60 -10.60 -6.74 -11.04
N ARG A 61 -10.54 -5.42 -10.88
CA ARG A 61 -9.28 -4.67 -10.87
C ARG A 61 -8.42 -5.11 -9.69
N ARG A 62 -7.13 -5.31 -9.94
CA ARG A 62 -6.11 -5.48 -8.89
C ARG A 62 -5.38 -4.16 -8.59
N ALA A 63 -4.69 -4.11 -7.45
CA ALA A 63 -3.86 -2.97 -7.09
C ALA A 63 -2.67 -2.82 -8.06
N PRO A 64 -2.09 -1.61 -8.22
CA PRO A 64 -1.02 -1.37 -9.18
C PRO A 64 0.21 -2.26 -9.02
N LEU A 65 0.61 -2.54 -7.78
CA LEU A 65 1.62 -3.55 -7.46
C LEU A 65 1.37 -4.90 -8.16
N ILE A 66 0.15 -5.41 -8.05
CA ILE A 66 -0.23 -6.71 -8.59
C ILE A 66 -0.32 -6.66 -10.12
N ASN A 67 -0.94 -5.61 -10.68
CA ASN A 67 -1.03 -5.47 -12.12
C ASN A 67 0.37 -5.39 -12.75
N ARG A 68 1.29 -4.59 -12.19
CA ARG A 68 2.65 -4.44 -12.72
C ARG A 68 3.44 -5.75 -12.66
N GLY A 69 3.30 -6.52 -11.58
CA GLY A 69 3.89 -7.87 -11.49
C GLY A 69 3.30 -8.88 -12.47
N TYR A 70 1.97 -8.89 -12.67
CA TYR A 70 1.34 -9.77 -13.66
C TYR A 70 1.59 -9.31 -15.11
N HIS A 71 1.73 -8.01 -15.36
CA HIS A 71 2.18 -7.48 -16.64
C HIS A 71 3.59 -7.99 -16.95
N LEU A 72 4.52 -7.86 -16.00
CA LEU A 72 5.88 -8.38 -16.18
C LEU A 72 5.88 -9.89 -16.45
N ARG A 73 5.09 -10.66 -15.69
CA ARG A 73 4.93 -12.11 -15.88
C ARG A 73 4.42 -12.45 -17.30
N LEU A 74 3.32 -11.83 -17.75
CA LEU A 74 2.76 -12.04 -19.09
C LEU A 74 3.74 -11.63 -20.20
N HIS A 75 4.38 -10.47 -20.04
CA HIS A 75 5.33 -9.92 -21.01
C HIS A 75 6.56 -10.80 -21.18
N ILE A 76 7.11 -11.35 -20.10
CA ILE A 76 8.30 -12.22 -20.17
C ILE A 76 7.99 -13.52 -20.91
N ILE A 77 6.86 -14.15 -20.62
CA ILE A 77 6.43 -15.38 -21.33
C ILE A 77 6.20 -15.08 -22.82
N ASP A 78 5.52 -13.97 -23.14
CA ASP A 78 5.31 -13.52 -24.52
C ASP A 78 6.64 -13.30 -25.27
N VAL A 79 7.61 -12.61 -24.65
CA VAL A 79 8.93 -12.38 -25.24
C VAL A 79 9.70 -13.69 -25.44
N ALA A 80 9.67 -14.60 -24.47
CA ALA A 80 10.34 -15.90 -24.59
C ALA A 80 9.74 -16.72 -25.74
N VAL A 81 8.42 -16.79 -25.81
CA VAL A 81 7.68 -17.51 -26.86
C VAL A 81 7.92 -16.86 -28.22
N ARG A 82 7.83 -15.54 -28.33
CA ARG A 82 8.12 -14.82 -29.57
C ARG A 82 9.54 -15.08 -30.05
N ARG A 83 10.54 -15.06 -29.17
CA ARG A 83 11.92 -15.41 -29.54
C ARG A 83 11.98 -16.82 -30.12
N PHE A 84 11.41 -17.84 -29.47
CA PHE A 84 11.36 -19.19 -30.01
C PHE A 84 10.66 -19.26 -31.38
N LEU A 85 9.56 -18.52 -31.56
CA LEU A 85 8.85 -18.39 -32.82
C LEU A 85 9.68 -17.71 -33.93
N GLU A 86 10.58 -16.78 -33.57
CA GLU A 86 11.48 -16.09 -34.51
C GLU A 86 12.72 -16.93 -34.91
N HIS A 87 13.16 -17.89 -34.09
CA HIS A 87 14.35 -18.71 -34.39
C HIS A 87 14.12 -19.60 -35.64
N PRO A 88 14.94 -19.51 -36.69
CA PRO A 88 14.79 -20.36 -37.87
C PRO A 88 14.91 -21.85 -37.52
N SER A 89 14.04 -22.68 -38.10
CA SER A 89 14.11 -24.14 -37.95
C SER A 89 13.51 -24.83 -39.17
N GLU A 90 14.13 -25.92 -39.61
CA GLU A 90 13.58 -26.83 -40.62
C GLU A 90 12.57 -27.81 -40.01
N LYS A 91 12.48 -27.87 -38.68
CA LYS A 91 11.57 -28.74 -37.93
C LYS A 91 10.26 -28.03 -37.62
N SER A 92 9.19 -28.80 -37.44
CA SER A 92 7.90 -28.27 -36.99
C SER A 92 8.02 -27.75 -35.54
N LYS A 93 7.56 -26.53 -35.30
CA LYS A 93 7.60 -25.92 -33.96
C LYS A 93 6.39 -26.35 -33.13
N VAL A 94 6.65 -26.73 -31.89
CA VAL A 94 5.62 -27.13 -30.94
C VAL A 94 5.80 -26.37 -29.63
N ILE A 95 4.76 -25.68 -29.16
CA ILE A 95 4.75 -25.05 -27.85
C ILE A 95 3.89 -25.89 -26.91
N VAL A 96 4.46 -26.38 -25.82
CA VAL A 96 3.80 -27.24 -24.83
C VAL A 96 3.64 -26.47 -23.53
N ASN A 97 2.41 -26.10 -23.16
CA ASN A 97 2.10 -25.41 -21.92
C ASN A 97 1.76 -26.42 -20.81
N LEU A 98 2.66 -26.56 -19.86
CA LEU A 98 2.62 -27.56 -18.78
C LEU A 98 1.90 -26.97 -17.56
N GLY A 99 0.72 -27.50 -17.23
CA GLY A 99 -0.16 -26.94 -16.21
C GLY A 99 -0.76 -25.62 -16.69
N CYS A 100 -1.30 -25.65 -17.92
CA CYS A 100 -1.74 -24.46 -18.64
C CYS A 100 -2.89 -23.70 -17.97
N GLY A 101 -3.63 -24.32 -17.04
CA GLY A 101 -4.82 -23.74 -16.45
C GLY A 101 -5.78 -23.18 -17.51
N SER A 102 -6.28 -21.97 -17.27
CA SER A 102 -7.08 -21.21 -18.25
C SER A 102 -6.24 -20.19 -19.04
N ASP A 103 -4.95 -20.45 -19.21
CA ASP A 103 -4.08 -19.59 -20.00
C ASP A 103 -4.51 -19.52 -21.47
N VAL A 104 -4.26 -18.38 -22.09
CA VAL A 104 -4.73 -18.04 -23.43
C VAL A 104 -3.60 -17.80 -24.43
N LEU A 105 -2.38 -18.23 -24.06
CA LEU A 105 -1.16 -18.11 -24.85
C LEU A 105 -1.31 -18.52 -26.33
N PRO A 106 -1.99 -19.64 -26.69
CA PRO A 106 -2.17 -20.00 -28.10
C PRO A 106 -2.88 -18.91 -28.91
N TRP A 107 -4.01 -18.41 -28.41
CA TRP A 107 -4.79 -17.37 -29.08
C TRP A 107 -4.06 -16.02 -29.13
N GLN A 108 -3.30 -15.68 -28.07
CA GLN A 108 -2.45 -14.50 -28.09
C GLN A 108 -1.37 -14.59 -29.17
N CYS A 109 -0.70 -15.74 -29.31
CA CYS A 109 0.32 -15.93 -30.33
C CYS A 109 -0.26 -15.85 -31.75
N MET A 110 -1.37 -16.56 -32.01
CA MET A 110 -2.02 -16.54 -33.34
C MET A 110 -2.51 -15.14 -33.72
N THR A 111 -2.90 -14.31 -32.74
CA THR A 111 -3.40 -12.94 -32.99
C THR A 111 -2.25 -11.93 -33.12
N ARG A 112 -1.27 -11.95 -32.22
CA ARG A 112 -0.14 -11.01 -32.21
C ARG A 112 0.90 -11.33 -33.28
N TYR A 113 1.11 -12.61 -33.56
CA TYR A 113 2.18 -13.13 -34.42
C TYR A 113 1.63 -14.12 -35.47
N PRO A 114 0.67 -13.73 -36.33
CA PRO A 114 -0.02 -14.65 -37.22
C PRO A 114 0.92 -15.37 -38.21
N GLN A 115 1.92 -14.65 -38.76
CA GLN A 115 2.87 -15.24 -39.70
C GLN A 115 3.81 -16.24 -39.02
N LEU A 116 4.27 -15.93 -37.80
CA LEU A 116 5.16 -16.79 -37.05
C LEU A 116 4.43 -18.01 -36.45
N SER A 117 3.11 -17.92 -36.28
CA SER A 117 2.28 -18.98 -35.67
C SER A 117 1.63 -19.92 -36.69
N ARG A 118 1.82 -19.70 -38.00
CA ARG A 118 1.09 -20.43 -39.06
C ARG A 118 1.29 -21.94 -39.03
N ASP A 119 2.54 -22.38 -38.88
CA ASP A 119 2.94 -23.79 -38.89
C ASP A 119 3.38 -24.30 -37.51
N VAL A 120 2.80 -23.69 -36.46
CA VAL A 120 3.12 -23.97 -35.06
C VAL A 120 1.97 -24.74 -34.41
N LYS A 121 2.32 -25.79 -33.67
CA LYS A 121 1.35 -26.57 -32.89
C LYS A 121 1.42 -26.18 -31.43
N PHE A 122 0.29 -25.79 -30.85
CA PHE A 122 0.15 -25.48 -29.43
C PHE A 122 -0.47 -26.68 -28.70
N VAL A 123 0.17 -27.13 -27.62
CA VAL A 123 -0.28 -28.27 -26.82
C VAL A 123 -0.47 -27.81 -25.38
N ASP A 124 -1.72 -27.75 -24.94
CA ASP A 124 -2.05 -27.43 -23.56
C ASP A 124 -2.26 -28.71 -22.75
N ILE A 125 -1.57 -28.81 -21.60
CA ILE A 125 -1.64 -29.96 -20.71
C ILE A 125 -2.04 -29.50 -19.30
N ASP A 126 -3.09 -30.09 -18.74
CA ASP A 126 -3.49 -29.90 -17.34
C ASP A 126 -4.35 -31.09 -16.87
N PHE A 127 -4.77 -31.07 -15.61
CA PHE A 127 -5.65 -32.08 -15.05
C PHE A 127 -6.92 -32.29 -15.91
N PRO A 128 -7.39 -33.53 -16.06
CA PRO A 128 -8.52 -33.86 -16.93
C PRO A 128 -9.76 -32.99 -16.69
N ASP A 129 -10.09 -32.70 -15.44
CA ASP A 129 -11.32 -31.95 -15.11
C ASP A 129 -11.20 -30.46 -15.43
N LEU A 130 -10.01 -29.87 -15.27
CA LEU A 130 -9.75 -28.49 -15.68
C LEU A 130 -9.80 -28.37 -17.21
N MET A 131 -9.21 -29.35 -17.91
CA MET A 131 -9.19 -29.35 -19.36
C MET A 131 -10.56 -29.57 -19.99
N LYS A 132 -11.42 -30.42 -19.41
CA LYS A 132 -12.84 -30.51 -19.82
C LYS A 132 -13.56 -29.17 -19.71
N ARG A 133 -13.37 -28.42 -18.62
CA ARG A 133 -13.98 -27.08 -18.46
C ARG A 133 -13.46 -26.09 -19.51
N LYS A 134 -12.14 -26.10 -19.75
CA LYS A 134 -11.51 -25.27 -20.78
C LYS A 134 -12.03 -25.62 -22.18
N ARG A 135 -12.22 -26.92 -22.48
CA ARG A 135 -12.79 -27.42 -23.73
C ARG A 135 -14.17 -26.80 -23.99
N THR A 136 -15.08 -26.93 -23.03
CA THR A 136 -16.45 -26.39 -23.13
C THR A 136 -16.42 -24.88 -23.41
N ILE A 137 -15.55 -24.12 -22.73
CA ILE A 137 -15.42 -22.67 -22.97
C ILE A 137 -14.94 -22.38 -24.39
N ILE A 138 -13.98 -23.14 -24.92
CA ILE A 138 -13.46 -22.97 -26.28
C ILE A 138 -14.55 -23.27 -27.31
N GLU A 139 -15.25 -24.39 -27.17
CA GLU A 139 -16.33 -24.81 -28.08
C GLU A 139 -17.49 -23.79 -28.09
N ASP A 140 -17.89 -23.31 -26.92
CA ASP A 140 -19.00 -22.37 -26.73
C ASP A 140 -18.65 -20.90 -27.07
N THR A 141 -17.36 -20.59 -27.33
CA THR A 141 -16.90 -19.21 -27.59
C THR A 141 -16.44 -19.05 -29.05
N PRO A 142 -17.26 -18.41 -29.91
CA PRO A 142 -16.93 -18.21 -31.31
C PRO A 142 -15.56 -17.56 -31.54
N GLU A 143 -15.18 -16.58 -30.70
CA GLU A 143 -13.89 -15.87 -30.84
C GLU A 143 -12.66 -16.74 -30.56
N LEU A 144 -12.81 -17.82 -29.79
CA LEU A 144 -11.73 -18.79 -29.55
C LEU A 144 -11.74 -19.90 -30.61
N ASN A 145 -12.94 -20.35 -30.98
CA ASN A 145 -13.14 -21.44 -31.93
C ASN A 145 -12.78 -21.03 -33.37
N SER A 146 -13.10 -19.79 -33.79
CA SER A 146 -12.88 -19.31 -35.16
C SER A 146 -11.41 -19.25 -35.59
N LEU A 147 -10.48 -19.29 -34.64
CA LEU A 147 -9.03 -19.32 -34.90
C LEU A 147 -8.49 -20.74 -35.11
N LEU A 148 -9.30 -21.77 -34.90
CA LEU A 148 -8.91 -23.18 -35.04
C LEU A 148 -9.49 -23.78 -36.31
N THR A 149 -8.70 -24.55 -37.05
CA THR A 149 -9.16 -25.28 -38.24
C THR A 149 -9.10 -26.79 -38.01
N GLY A 150 -10.00 -27.52 -38.68
CA GLY A 150 -10.01 -28.98 -38.58
C GLY A 150 -10.30 -29.52 -37.18
N LEU A 151 -11.14 -28.81 -36.41
CA LEU A 151 -11.48 -29.19 -35.03
C LEU A 151 -12.13 -30.58 -34.97
N ARG A 152 -11.59 -31.45 -34.12
CA ARG A 152 -11.99 -32.85 -33.90
C ARG A 152 -12.03 -33.14 -32.41
N ASP A 153 -13.00 -33.93 -32.00
CA ASP A 153 -13.19 -34.32 -30.61
C ASP A 153 -13.31 -35.84 -30.37
N ASP A 154 -13.27 -36.65 -31.45
CA ASP A 154 -13.40 -38.11 -31.43
C ASP A 154 -12.04 -38.85 -31.45
N VAL A 155 -11.07 -38.39 -30.66
CA VAL A 155 -9.71 -38.94 -30.72
C VAL A 155 -9.64 -40.31 -30.02
N ALA A 156 -9.01 -41.30 -30.66
CA ALA A 156 -8.86 -42.67 -30.16
C ALA A 156 -8.12 -42.78 -28.79
N ASN A 157 -7.42 -41.73 -28.36
CA ASN A 157 -6.72 -41.68 -27.08
C ASN A 157 -7.53 -40.89 -26.04
N LYS A 158 -7.94 -41.57 -24.96
CA LYS A 158 -8.72 -41.00 -23.85
C LYS A 158 -8.14 -39.74 -23.18
N ASN A 159 -6.84 -39.48 -23.32
CA ASN A 159 -6.19 -38.31 -22.73
C ASN A 159 -6.26 -37.08 -23.64
N VAL A 160 -6.56 -37.24 -24.94
CA VAL A 160 -6.69 -36.14 -25.90
C VAL A 160 -8.15 -35.71 -25.92
N LEU A 161 -8.43 -34.47 -25.50
CA LEU A 161 -9.80 -33.97 -25.32
C LEU A 161 -10.28 -33.12 -26.49
N LEU A 162 -9.36 -32.44 -27.18
CA LEU A 162 -9.64 -31.57 -28.32
C LEU A 162 -8.43 -31.55 -29.26
N GLN A 163 -8.66 -31.60 -30.55
CA GLN A 163 -7.61 -31.58 -31.58
C GLN A 163 -8.02 -30.63 -32.72
N SER A 164 -7.08 -29.85 -33.22
CA SER A 164 -7.21 -29.02 -34.43
C SER A 164 -5.87 -29.01 -35.17
N ASP A 165 -5.78 -28.30 -36.29
CA ASP A 165 -4.50 -28.19 -37.01
C ASP A 165 -3.45 -27.40 -36.19
N GLN A 166 -3.89 -26.41 -35.42
CA GLN A 166 -3.04 -25.48 -34.64
C GLN A 166 -2.94 -25.84 -33.15
N TYR A 167 -4.00 -26.38 -32.55
CA TYR A 167 -4.15 -26.51 -31.09
C TYR A 167 -4.60 -27.91 -30.66
N PHE A 168 -3.97 -28.43 -29.60
CA PHE A 168 -4.18 -29.76 -29.04
C PHE A 168 -4.36 -29.66 -27.53
N GLN A 169 -5.36 -30.36 -27.00
CA GLN A 169 -5.70 -30.34 -25.59
C GLN A 169 -5.52 -31.72 -24.96
N VAL A 170 -4.63 -31.82 -23.97
CA VAL A 170 -4.34 -33.07 -23.26
C VAL A 170 -4.79 -32.96 -21.80
N GLY A 171 -5.79 -33.76 -21.42
CA GLY A 171 -6.23 -33.91 -20.04
C GLY A 171 -5.43 -35.01 -19.35
N CYS A 172 -4.31 -34.67 -18.72
CA CYS A 172 -3.44 -35.64 -18.06
C CYS A 172 -2.74 -35.03 -16.83
N ASP A 173 -2.46 -35.88 -15.86
CA ASP A 173 -1.66 -35.50 -14.70
C ASP A 173 -0.18 -35.38 -15.12
N LEU A 174 0.49 -34.27 -14.81
CA LEU A 174 1.91 -34.07 -15.15
C LEU A 174 2.84 -35.12 -14.51
N ARG A 175 2.36 -35.88 -13.52
CA ARG A 175 3.07 -37.03 -12.95
C ARG A 175 3.04 -38.27 -13.85
N ASP A 176 2.09 -38.37 -14.77
CA ASP A 176 1.93 -39.50 -15.73
C ASP A 176 2.57 -39.17 -17.08
N LEU A 177 3.91 -39.15 -17.09
CA LEU A 177 4.69 -38.79 -18.29
C LEU A 177 4.51 -39.79 -19.44
N ALA A 178 4.30 -41.07 -19.12
CA ALA A 178 4.02 -42.10 -20.13
C ALA A 178 2.67 -41.85 -20.81
N GLY A 179 1.64 -41.48 -20.04
CA GLY A 179 0.33 -41.08 -20.56
C GLY A 179 0.38 -39.84 -21.45
N ILE A 180 1.17 -38.84 -21.06
CA ILE A 180 1.40 -37.62 -21.84
C ILE A 180 2.12 -37.94 -23.16
N GLN A 181 3.23 -38.68 -23.10
CA GLN A 181 4.00 -39.05 -24.28
C GLN A 181 3.16 -39.88 -25.25
N LYS A 182 2.39 -40.86 -24.76
CA LYS A 182 1.46 -41.63 -25.58
C LYS A 182 0.39 -40.77 -26.23
N ALA A 183 -0.10 -39.72 -25.55
CA ALA A 183 -1.05 -38.77 -26.13
C ALA A 183 -0.39 -37.95 -27.25
N MET A 184 0.78 -37.36 -27.00
CA MET A 184 1.50 -36.54 -27.99
C MET A 184 1.85 -37.31 -29.27
N LEU A 185 2.25 -38.58 -29.16
CA LEU A 185 2.56 -39.44 -30.31
C LEU A 185 1.36 -39.70 -31.24
N THR A 186 0.12 -39.40 -30.82
CA THR A 186 -1.05 -39.55 -31.70
C THR A 186 -1.20 -38.41 -32.72
N PHE A 187 -0.52 -37.27 -32.51
CA PHE A 187 -0.65 -36.10 -33.37
C PHE A 187 0.67 -35.37 -33.69
N LEU A 188 1.79 -35.82 -33.10
CA LEU A 188 3.13 -35.31 -33.36
C LEU A 188 4.08 -36.43 -33.79
N ASP A 189 4.90 -36.14 -34.80
CA ASP A 189 6.11 -36.88 -35.10
C ASP A 189 7.28 -36.24 -34.32
N THR A 190 7.53 -36.73 -33.10
CA THR A 190 8.40 -36.05 -32.14
C THR A 190 9.85 -35.81 -32.63
N PRO A 191 10.52 -36.71 -33.38
CA PRO A 191 11.87 -36.46 -33.90
C PRO A 191 11.94 -35.33 -34.94
N ALA A 192 10.84 -35.08 -35.67
CA ALA A 192 10.70 -34.03 -36.68
C ALA A 192 10.28 -32.68 -36.09
N CYS A 193 10.14 -32.58 -34.76
CA CYS A 193 9.72 -31.36 -34.07
C CYS A 193 10.85 -30.69 -33.30
N THR A 194 10.70 -29.39 -33.09
CA THR A 194 11.39 -28.63 -32.04
C THR A 194 10.37 -28.13 -31.03
N PHE A 195 10.70 -28.23 -29.74
CA PHE A 195 9.78 -27.99 -28.65
C PHE A 195 10.15 -26.76 -27.84
N MET A 196 9.15 -26.00 -27.43
CA MET A 196 9.25 -25.06 -26.31
C MET A 196 8.27 -25.48 -25.22
N PHE A 197 8.79 -25.88 -24.07
CA PHE A 197 7.98 -26.17 -22.90
C PHE A 197 7.84 -24.91 -22.05
N VAL A 198 6.62 -24.59 -21.65
CA VAL A 198 6.32 -23.47 -20.75
C VAL A 198 5.74 -24.02 -19.46
N ALA A 199 6.39 -23.76 -18.33
CA ALA A 199 5.89 -24.10 -16.99
C ALA A 199 5.78 -22.81 -16.17
N GLU A 200 4.63 -22.15 -16.23
CA GLU A 200 4.40 -20.84 -15.62
C GLU A 200 3.67 -20.96 -14.27
N VAL A 201 4.44 -21.09 -13.19
CA VAL A 201 3.93 -21.28 -11.81
C VAL A 201 2.98 -22.49 -11.72
N SER A 202 3.41 -23.61 -12.30
CA SER A 202 2.62 -24.85 -12.35
C SER A 202 3.30 -26.00 -11.61
N ILE A 203 4.52 -26.36 -12.02
CA ILE A 203 5.23 -27.52 -11.46
C ILE A 203 5.75 -27.29 -10.03
N THR A 204 5.79 -26.04 -9.55
CA THR A 204 6.23 -25.68 -8.19
C THR A 204 5.35 -26.29 -7.08
N TYR A 205 4.10 -26.63 -7.40
CA TYR A 205 3.15 -27.30 -6.49
C TYR A 205 3.35 -28.83 -6.41
N MET A 206 4.08 -29.41 -7.36
CA MET A 206 4.38 -30.84 -7.41
C MET A 206 5.45 -31.19 -6.38
N GLU A 207 5.47 -32.44 -5.91
CA GLU A 207 6.66 -32.94 -5.19
C GLU A 207 7.90 -32.73 -6.06
N THR A 208 9.02 -32.34 -5.44
CA THR A 208 10.24 -31.95 -6.15
C THR A 208 10.69 -33.01 -7.15
N GLU A 209 10.62 -34.30 -6.78
CA GLU A 209 10.96 -35.43 -7.66
C GLU A 209 10.06 -35.50 -8.91
N GLY A 210 8.77 -35.19 -8.75
CA GLY A 210 7.82 -35.14 -9.86
C GLY A 210 8.10 -33.99 -10.82
N ALA A 211 8.36 -32.79 -10.28
CA ALA A 211 8.75 -31.63 -11.09
C ALA A 211 10.07 -31.87 -11.84
N ASP A 212 11.06 -32.46 -11.17
CA ASP A 212 12.35 -32.83 -11.78
C ASP A 212 12.19 -33.90 -12.88
N SER A 213 11.25 -34.82 -12.71
CA SER A 213 10.93 -35.83 -13.72
C SER A 213 10.33 -35.20 -14.97
N VAL A 214 9.46 -34.19 -14.84
CA VAL A 214 8.92 -33.42 -15.98
C VAL A 214 10.04 -32.69 -16.72
N ILE A 215 10.92 -31.98 -15.99
CA ILE A 215 12.04 -31.23 -16.58
C ILE A 215 13.02 -32.17 -17.30
N ARG A 216 13.33 -33.34 -16.72
CA ARG A 216 14.17 -34.37 -17.36
C ARG A 216 13.50 -34.99 -18.56
N TRP A 217 12.20 -35.29 -18.48
CA TRP A 217 11.49 -35.86 -19.63
C TRP A 217 11.52 -34.91 -20.82
N ALA A 218 11.24 -33.63 -20.59
CA ALA A 218 11.29 -32.59 -21.62
C ALA A 218 12.66 -32.49 -22.31
N SER A 219 13.78 -32.70 -21.58
CA SER A 219 15.12 -32.66 -22.18
C SER A 219 15.41 -33.84 -23.11
N THR A 220 14.65 -34.93 -23.03
CA THR A 220 14.82 -36.09 -23.93
C THR A 220 14.03 -35.97 -25.24
N LEU A 221 13.18 -34.94 -25.38
CA LEU A 221 12.33 -34.75 -26.56
C LEU A 221 12.99 -33.87 -27.62
N GLY A 222 13.79 -34.49 -28.49
CA GLY A 222 14.34 -33.83 -29.69
C GLY A 222 15.12 -32.55 -29.36
N GLN A 223 14.98 -31.53 -30.21
CA GLN A 223 15.51 -30.18 -29.95
C GLN A 223 14.49 -29.42 -29.08
N ALA A 224 14.85 -29.11 -27.84
CA ALA A 224 13.94 -28.52 -26.87
C ALA A 224 14.49 -27.25 -26.21
N GLU A 225 13.58 -26.33 -25.90
CA GLU A 225 13.73 -25.20 -25.00
C GLU A 225 12.75 -25.34 -23.83
N PHE A 226 13.16 -25.01 -22.61
CA PHE A 226 12.30 -24.99 -21.43
C PHE A 226 12.27 -23.59 -20.83
N CYS A 227 11.07 -23.05 -20.69
CA CYS A 227 10.77 -21.78 -20.06
C CYS A 227 10.04 -22.04 -18.74
N LEU A 228 10.77 -21.94 -17.62
CA LEU A 228 10.21 -22.06 -16.27
C LEU A 228 10.06 -20.69 -15.65
N LEU A 229 8.90 -20.39 -15.08
CA LEU A 229 8.70 -19.23 -14.21
C LEU A 229 8.14 -19.71 -12.87
N GLU A 230 8.92 -19.59 -11.79
CA GLU A 230 8.49 -20.03 -10.45
C GLU A 230 9.16 -19.23 -9.32
N GLN A 231 8.75 -19.49 -8.09
CA GLN A 231 9.28 -18.82 -6.90
C GLN A 231 10.66 -19.35 -6.49
N ILE A 232 11.42 -18.50 -5.82
CA ILE A 232 12.69 -18.82 -5.15
C ILE A 232 12.76 -18.13 -3.77
N LEU A 233 13.67 -18.57 -2.91
CA LEU A 233 13.90 -18.05 -1.56
C LEU A 233 15.37 -17.56 -1.44
N PRO A 234 15.73 -16.48 -2.17
CA PRO A 234 17.13 -16.07 -2.36
C PRO A 234 17.90 -15.81 -1.06
N ASP A 235 17.21 -15.43 0.02
CA ASP A 235 17.80 -15.21 1.34
C ASP A 235 17.09 -16.01 2.45
N GLY A 236 16.61 -17.21 2.09
CA GLY A 236 16.03 -18.18 3.01
C GLY A 236 14.53 -17.98 3.32
N PRO A 237 13.89 -19.00 3.92
CA PRO A 237 12.47 -18.99 4.23
C PRO A 237 12.09 -18.04 5.37
N ASP A 238 13.05 -17.61 6.19
CA ASP A 238 12.83 -16.71 7.32
C ASP A 238 12.95 -15.22 6.95
N HIS A 239 13.32 -14.91 5.69
CA HIS A 239 13.17 -13.56 5.15
C HIS A 239 11.69 -13.13 5.23
N PRO A 240 11.35 -11.92 5.73
CA PRO A 240 9.96 -11.53 6.01
C PRO A 240 8.99 -11.67 4.83
N PHE A 241 9.43 -11.32 3.62
CA PHE A 241 8.62 -11.52 2.41
C PHE A 241 8.43 -13.00 2.09
N ALA A 242 9.50 -13.79 2.15
CA ALA A 242 9.49 -15.23 1.87
C ALA A 242 8.56 -15.98 2.83
N ASN A 243 8.68 -15.70 4.13
CA ASN A 243 7.81 -16.27 5.16
C ASN A 243 6.34 -15.93 4.91
N THR A 244 6.05 -14.67 4.57
CA THR A 244 4.68 -14.23 4.26
C THR A 244 4.12 -14.94 3.02
N MET A 245 4.94 -15.10 1.97
CA MET A 245 4.59 -15.84 0.76
C MET A 245 4.32 -17.32 1.05
N LEU A 246 5.22 -18.00 1.78
CA LEU A 246 5.06 -19.41 2.14
C LEU A 246 3.79 -19.60 2.99
N SER A 247 3.60 -18.77 4.02
CA SER A 247 2.41 -18.77 4.87
C SER A 247 1.11 -18.58 4.08
N HIS A 248 1.13 -17.78 3.00
CA HIS A 248 -0.02 -17.60 2.13
C HIS A 248 -0.38 -18.89 1.39
N PHE A 249 0.60 -19.53 0.75
CA PHE A 249 0.40 -20.78 0.01
C PHE A 249 0.04 -21.96 0.93
N ASP A 250 0.57 -21.99 2.16
CA ASP A 250 0.19 -22.96 3.19
C ASP A 250 -1.27 -22.80 3.62
N LYS A 251 -1.74 -21.55 3.82
CA LYS A 251 -3.16 -21.26 4.14
C LYS A 251 -4.10 -21.67 3.02
N LEU A 252 -3.66 -21.54 1.76
CA LEU A 252 -4.39 -22.03 0.58
C LEU A 252 -4.29 -23.54 0.41
N LYS A 253 -3.48 -24.23 1.22
CA LYS A 253 -3.18 -25.67 1.15
C LYS A 253 -2.54 -26.09 -0.19
N THR A 254 -1.82 -25.17 -0.80
CA THR A 254 -1.06 -25.37 -2.06
C THR A 254 0.39 -24.97 -1.84
N PRO A 255 1.12 -25.68 -0.95
CA PRO A 255 2.48 -25.31 -0.57
C PRO A 255 3.42 -25.33 -1.78
N LEU A 256 4.36 -24.37 -1.79
CA LEU A 256 5.47 -24.34 -2.74
C LEU A 256 6.52 -25.36 -2.28
N LYS A 257 6.83 -26.38 -3.09
CA LYS A 257 7.64 -27.52 -2.64
C LYS A 257 9.09 -27.45 -3.11
N SER A 258 9.29 -27.19 -4.40
CA SER A 258 10.63 -27.14 -5.00
C SER A 258 11.51 -26.03 -4.42
N VAL A 259 10.92 -24.98 -3.84
CA VAL A 259 11.63 -23.81 -3.29
C VAL A 259 12.57 -24.14 -2.12
N PHE A 260 12.35 -25.23 -1.39
CA PHE A 260 13.24 -25.66 -0.31
C PHE A 260 14.45 -26.44 -0.82
N THR A 261 14.34 -27.07 -2.00
CA THR A 261 15.44 -27.80 -2.65
C THR A 261 16.24 -26.88 -3.57
N TYR A 262 15.55 -25.96 -4.26
CA TYR A 262 16.14 -25.03 -5.22
C TYR A 262 15.84 -23.56 -4.84
N PRO A 263 16.34 -23.08 -3.70
CA PRO A 263 15.99 -21.75 -3.17
C PRO A 263 16.63 -20.58 -3.93
N THR A 264 17.65 -20.80 -4.76
CA THR A 264 18.42 -19.73 -5.40
C THR A 264 18.51 -19.92 -6.91
N LEU A 265 18.91 -18.86 -7.63
CA LEU A 265 19.19 -18.93 -9.07
C LEU A 265 20.26 -19.99 -9.38
N GLU A 266 21.31 -20.07 -8.55
CA GLU A 266 22.36 -21.08 -8.71
C GLU A 266 21.84 -22.51 -8.51
N ALA A 267 20.96 -22.71 -7.53
CA ALA A 267 20.33 -24.01 -7.32
C ALA A 267 19.45 -24.42 -8.53
N GLN A 268 18.74 -23.47 -9.16
CA GLN A 268 18.01 -23.71 -10.40
C GLN A 268 18.94 -24.00 -11.59
N ARG A 269 20.10 -23.32 -11.69
CA ARG A 269 21.13 -23.66 -12.70
C ARG A 269 21.58 -25.10 -12.55
N HIS A 270 22.01 -25.48 -11.35
CA HIS A 270 22.41 -26.86 -11.05
C HIS A 270 21.30 -27.89 -11.28
N ARG A 271 20.05 -27.54 -10.94
CA ARG A 271 18.87 -28.38 -11.21
C ARG A 271 18.77 -28.71 -12.69
N PHE A 272 18.75 -27.70 -13.56
CA PHE A 272 18.57 -27.93 -14.99
C PHE A 272 19.78 -28.63 -15.63
N THR A 273 21.01 -28.27 -15.28
CA THR A 273 22.21 -28.97 -15.77
C THR A 273 22.15 -30.47 -15.45
N ARG A 274 21.82 -30.82 -14.20
CA ARG A 274 21.70 -32.22 -13.76
C ARG A 274 20.56 -32.97 -14.47
N LEU A 275 19.55 -32.27 -14.98
CA LEU A 275 18.40 -32.84 -15.66
C LEU A 275 18.55 -32.86 -17.19
N GLY A 276 19.76 -32.64 -17.71
CA GLY A 276 20.10 -32.85 -19.13
C GLY A 276 20.01 -31.60 -20.00
N TRP A 277 20.08 -30.40 -19.41
CA TRP A 277 20.07 -29.14 -20.14
C TRP A 277 21.47 -28.53 -20.20
N GLU A 278 21.92 -28.14 -21.40
CA GLU A 278 23.30 -27.72 -21.66
C GLU A 278 23.48 -26.20 -21.59
N GLN A 279 22.56 -25.43 -22.19
CA GLN A 279 22.61 -23.97 -22.20
C GLN A 279 21.53 -23.39 -21.28
N LEU A 280 21.92 -22.45 -20.39
CA LEU A 280 21.04 -21.92 -19.35
C LEU A 280 21.15 -20.39 -19.21
N ASP A 281 20.01 -19.70 -19.37
CA ASP A 281 19.83 -18.31 -18.93
C ASP A 281 18.88 -18.31 -17.72
N VAL A 282 19.39 -17.92 -16.55
CA VAL A 282 18.65 -17.95 -15.28
C VAL A 282 18.76 -16.60 -14.60
N GLN A 283 17.62 -15.93 -14.42
CA GLN A 283 17.54 -14.59 -13.85
C GLN A 283 16.33 -14.48 -12.93
N ASN A 284 16.41 -13.63 -11.91
CA ASN A 284 15.19 -13.23 -11.19
C ASN A 284 14.40 -12.17 -11.99
N LEU A 285 13.12 -11.98 -11.68
CA LEU A 285 12.31 -11.03 -12.45
C LEU A 285 12.74 -9.56 -12.25
N TRP A 286 13.47 -9.25 -11.16
CA TRP A 286 13.98 -7.90 -10.91
C TRP A 286 15.16 -7.55 -11.82
N GLN A 287 16.06 -8.52 -12.04
CA GLN A 287 17.12 -8.44 -13.05
C GLN A 287 16.52 -8.30 -14.46
N ILE A 288 15.46 -9.06 -14.75
CA ILE A 288 14.76 -8.98 -16.03
C ILE A 288 14.10 -7.61 -16.22
N TRP A 289 13.48 -7.04 -15.19
CA TRP A 289 12.94 -5.68 -15.24
C TRP A 289 14.02 -4.65 -15.62
N ALA A 290 15.22 -4.77 -15.06
CA ALA A 290 16.36 -3.89 -15.36
C ALA A 290 17.07 -4.21 -16.69
N SER A 291 16.65 -5.23 -17.43
CA SER A 291 17.31 -5.70 -18.65
C SER A 291 16.62 -5.19 -19.92
N ASP A 292 17.33 -4.37 -20.69
CA ASP A 292 16.85 -3.82 -21.96
C ASP A 292 16.59 -4.91 -23.02
N LYS A 293 17.19 -6.10 -22.85
CA LYS A 293 16.90 -7.27 -23.70
C LYS A 293 15.45 -7.71 -23.58
N TRP A 294 14.85 -7.59 -22.39
CA TRP A 294 13.48 -8.04 -22.11
C TRP A 294 12.47 -6.90 -22.18
N LEU A 295 12.82 -5.72 -21.65
CA LEU A 295 11.93 -4.56 -21.61
C LEU A 295 12.74 -3.28 -21.82
N SER A 296 12.50 -2.58 -22.93
CA SER A 296 13.23 -1.34 -23.24
C SER A 296 12.91 -0.22 -22.24
N PRO A 297 13.80 0.77 -22.07
CA PRO A 297 13.53 1.94 -21.22
C PRO A 297 12.24 2.68 -21.60
N ASP A 298 11.92 2.79 -22.89
CA ASP A 298 10.67 3.40 -23.37
C ASP A 298 9.43 2.64 -22.90
N LYS A 299 9.44 1.31 -23.04
CA LYS A 299 8.33 0.47 -22.57
C LYS A 299 8.17 0.57 -21.06
N ARG A 300 9.26 0.60 -20.29
CA ARG A 300 9.19 0.80 -18.83
C ARG A 300 8.53 2.13 -18.47
N ARG A 301 8.91 3.23 -19.14
CA ARG A 301 8.32 4.56 -18.96
C ARG A 301 6.84 4.60 -19.33
N GLU A 302 6.45 3.93 -20.41
CA GLU A 302 5.06 3.86 -20.87
C GLU A 302 4.13 3.29 -19.79
N LEU A 303 4.58 2.32 -18.99
CA LEU A 303 3.77 1.72 -17.91
C LEU A 303 3.33 2.72 -16.84
N ASP A 304 4.09 3.81 -16.63
CA ASP A 304 3.73 4.87 -15.68
C ASP A 304 2.62 5.79 -16.24
N THR A 305 2.39 5.78 -17.56
CA THR A 305 1.26 6.50 -18.19
C THR A 305 -0.04 5.71 -18.10
N ILE A 306 0.03 4.38 -17.97
CA ILE A 306 -1.12 3.48 -17.88
C ILE A 306 -1.70 3.47 -16.46
N GLU A 307 -0.83 3.30 -15.45
CA GLU A 307 -1.25 3.21 -14.06
C GLU A 307 -0.23 3.84 -13.11
N THR A 308 -0.72 4.66 -12.19
CA THR A 308 0.12 5.39 -11.22
C THR A 308 0.77 4.43 -10.25
N PHE A 309 2.07 4.58 -9.99
CA PHE A 309 2.84 3.59 -9.25
C PHE A 309 3.90 4.20 -8.32
N ASP A 310 3.98 3.71 -7.08
CA ASP A 310 5.03 4.12 -6.12
C ASP A 310 5.43 3.01 -5.11
N GLU A 311 5.06 1.76 -5.38
CA GLU A 311 5.32 0.58 -4.55
C GLU A 311 6.58 -0.20 -5.00
N TRP A 312 7.64 0.53 -5.38
CA TRP A 312 8.86 -0.03 -5.98
C TRP A 312 9.60 -1.03 -5.09
N GLU A 313 9.71 -0.77 -3.78
CA GLU A 313 10.34 -1.70 -2.85
C GLU A 313 9.58 -3.04 -2.79
N GLU A 314 8.24 -2.99 -2.82
CA GLU A 314 7.42 -4.20 -2.81
C GLU A 314 7.49 -4.95 -4.15
N PHE A 315 7.60 -4.23 -5.26
CA PHE A 315 7.76 -4.82 -6.58
C PHE A 315 9.12 -5.51 -6.74
N ALA A 316 10.20 -4.90 -6.27
CA ALA A 316 11.52 -5.52 -6.25
C ALA A 316 11.56 -6.75 -5.33
N LEU A 317 10.90 -6.70 -4.16
CA LEU A 317 10.75 -7.88 -3.30
C LEU A 317 10.02 -9.02 -4.02
N PHE A 318 8.87 -8.74 -4.65
CA PHE A 318 8.16 -9.74 -5.46
C PHE A 318 9.06 -10.27 -6.59
N ALA A 319 9.62 -9.38 -7.39
CA ALA A 319 10.36 -9.75 -8.58
C ALA A 319 11.68 -10.49 -8.25
N GLY A 320 12.29 -10.22 -7.09
CA GLY A 320 13.46 -10.93 -6.59
C GLY A 320 13.18 -12.34 -6.06
N HIS A 321 11.93 -12.64 -5.66
CA HIS A 321 11.51 -13.96 -5.18
C HIS A 321 10.89 -14.83 -6.28
N TYR A 322 10.99 -14.42 -7.54
CA TYR A 322 10.57 -15.19 -8.71
C TYR A 322 11.72 -15.26 -9.70
N CYS A 323 11.91 -16.42 -10.33
CA CYS A 323 12.92 -16.63 -11.36
C CYS A 323 12.32 -17.06 -12.68
N LEU A 324 13.01 -16.70 -13.76
CA LEU A 324 12.86 -17.26 -15.09
C LEU A 324 14.07 -18.16 -15.36
N VAL A 325 13.83 -19.37 -15.85
CA VAL A 325 14.86 -20.24 -16.45
C VAL A 325 14.50 -20.43 -17.91
N ILE A 326 15.43 -20.09 -18.80
CA ILE A 326 15.41 -20.48 -20.21
C ILE A 326 16.54 -21.49 -20.42
N ALA A 327 16.17 -22.74 -20.67
CA ALA A 327 17.10 -23.85 -20.84
C ALA A 327 17.03 -24.44 -22.25
N ARG A 328 18.16 -24.80 -22.86
CA ARG A 328 18.21 -25.49 -24.17
C ARG A 328 19.08 -26.74 -24.09
N ASN A 329 18.65 -27.81 -24.77
CA ASN A 329 19.37 -29.09 -24.82
C ASN A 329 20.23 -29.25 -26.09
N VAL A 330 20.21 -28.27 -27.00
CA VAL A 330 21.07 -28.23 -28.20
C VAL A 330 21.76 -26.86 -28.25
N PRO A 331 23.06 -26.80 -28.61
CA PRO A 331 23.77 -25.54 -28.76
C PRO A 331 23.19 -24.68 -29.88
N VAL A 332 22.87 -23.42 -29.60
CA VAL A 332 22.57 -22.42 -30.64
C VAL A 332 23.87 -21.75 -31.10
N GLU A 333 24.13 -21.75 -32.42
CA GLU A 333 25.17 -20.91 -33.04
C GLU A 333 24.74 -19.44 -33.01
N THR A 334 24.79 -18.82 -31.83
CA THR A 334 24.65 -17.37 -31.70
C THR A 334 25.71 -16.85 -30.75
N GLY A 335 26.31 -15.71 -31.11
CA GLY A 335 27.40 -15.05 -30.39
C GLY A 335 27.18 -15.08 -28.87
N THR A 336 28.19 -15.57 -28.17
CA THR A 336 28.26 -15.70 -26.72
C THR A 336 28.12 -14.34 -26.04
N ASP A 337 26.89 -13.93 -25.75
CA ASP A 337 26.63 -13.03 -24.63
C ASP A 337 26.38 -13.90 -23.40
N ASN A 338 27.45 -14.52 -22.88
CA ASN A 338 27.47 -14.97 -21.50
C ASN A 338 27.31 -13.71 -20.63
N VAL A 339 26.06 -13.35 -20.34
CA VAL A 339 25.79 -12.43 -19.24
C VAL A 339 26.17 -13.20 -17.99
N ASN A 340 27.41 -13.02 -17.55
CA ASN A 340 27.84 -13.37 -16.21
C ASN A 340 26.91 -12.63 -15.26
N THR A 341 25.83 -13.28 -14.83
CA THR A 341 25.11 -12.91 -13.61
C THR A 341 26.08 -13.17 -12.50
N ALA A 342 26.92 -12.18 -12.20
CA ALA A 342 27.75 -12.20 -11.01
C ALA A 342 26.78 -12.33 -9.83
N SER A 343 26.73 -13.53 -9.24
CA SER A 343 26.29 -13.64 -7.86
C SER A 343 27.12 -12.64 -7.07
N LEU A 344 26.48 -11.85 -6.20
CA LEU A 344 27.18 -11.01 -5.25
C LEU A 344 27.95 -11.96 -4.33
N THR A 345 29.17 -12.34 -4.73
CA THR A 345 30.12 -13.02 -3.87
C THR A 345 30.36 -12.11 -2.68
N GLU A 346 30.28 -12.66 -1.47
CA GLU A 346 30.49 -11.90 -0.23
C GLU A 346 31.74 -11.03 -0.36
N GLY A 347 31.54 -9.71 -0.25
CA GLY A 347 32.64 -8.77 -0.27
C GLY A 347 33.62 -9.07 0.86
N GLN A 348 34.88 -8.69 0.68
CA GLN A 348 35.95 -8.86 1.68
C GLN A 348 35.74 -8.09 2.99
N ALA A 349 34.66 -7.30 3.11
CA ALA A 349 34.35 -6.53 4.30
C ALA A 349 33.86 -7.44 5.45
N PRO A 350 34.34 -7.26 6.69
CA PRO A 350 33.90 -8.05 7.82
C PRO A 350 32.40 -7.87 8.08
N VAL A 351 31.71 -8.99 8.37
CA VAL A 351 30.33 -9.00 8.87
C VAL A 351 30.37 -8.86 10.39
N LEU A 352 29.74 -7.79 10.88
CA LEU A 352 29.60 -7.48 12.30
C LEU A 352 28.25 -7.96 12.81
N PHE A 353 28.26 -8.44 14.06
CA PHE A 353 27.08 -8.93 14.77
C PHE A 353 26.89 -8.08 16.03
N PRO A 354 26.36 -6.85 15.89
CA PRO A 354 26.20 -5.97 17.03
C PRO A 354 25.17 -6.57 18.01
N GLU A 355 25.44 -6.43 19.30
CA GLU A 355 24.42 -6.72 20.30
C GLU A 355 23.21 -5.82 20.03
N THR A 356 22.05 -6.45 19.81
CA THR A 356 20.86 -5.75 19.34
C THR A 356 19.77 -5.86 20.39
N SER A 357 19.25 -4.75 20.87
CA SER A 357 18.05 -4.72 21.69
C SER A 357 16.80 -4.73 20.82
N PHE A 358 15.79 -5.49 21.23
CA PHE A 358 14.49 -5.57 20.56
C PHE A 358 13.38 -5.25 21.56
N SER A 359 12.47 -4.36 21.19
CA SER A 359 11.25 -4.06 21.96
C SER A 359 10.03 -4.32 21.11
N GLU A 360 9.29 -5.37 21.44
CA GLU A 360 8.07 -5.76 20.74
C GLU A 360 6.96 -4.70 20.86
N TYR A 361 6.19 -4.51 19.79
CA TYR A 361 5.00 -3.69 19.79
C TYR A 361 3.78 -4.46 20.28
N SER A 362 2.95 -3.81 21.08
CA SER A 362 1.65 -4.38 21.46
C SER A 362 0.59 -4.11 20.38
N ARG A 363 0.07 -5.18 19.78
CA ARG A 363 -1.00 -5.14 18.76
C ARG A 363 -0.59 -4.31 17.52
N THR A 364 -1.39 -3.30 17.17
CA THR A 364 -1.19 -2.43 15.99
C THR A 364 -0.35 -1.19 16.28
N ARG A 365 0.20 -1.05 17.49
CA ARG A 365 1.05 0.09 17.87
C ARG A 365 2.36 0.03 17.07
N GLY A 366 2.91 1.19 16.69
CA GLY A 366 4.15 1.27 15.91
C GLY A 366 4.08 0.75 14.48
N GLN A 367 2.92 0.26 14.01
CA GLN A 367 2.71 -0.20 12.63
C GLN A 367 2.58 0.98 11.68
N ARG A 368 3.73 1.45 11.21
CA ARG A 368 3.88 2.63 10.36
C ARG A 368 5.05 2.44 9.41
N ARG A 369 4.89 2.83 8.15
CA ARG A 369 5.95 2.80 7.13
C ARG A 369 5.96 4.06 6.27
N PHE A 370 7.08 4.39 5.65
CA PHE A 370 7.30 5.63 4.90
C PHE A 370 7.08 6.89 5.76
N ALA A 371 7.43 6.77 7.03
CA ALA A 371 7.48 7.85 8.01
C ALA A 371 8.87 8.49 8.03
N SER A 372 9.09 9.43 8.93
CA SER A 372 10.42 9.99 9.16
C SER A 372 10.66 10.23 10.65
N ALA A 373 11.89 10.00 11.10
CA ALA A 373 12.27 10.23 12.48
C ALA A 373 12.52 11.71 12.75
N ILE A 374 11.98 12.22 13.86
CA ILE A 374 12.26 13.54 14.42
C ILE A 374 12.99 13.31 15.74
N LYS A 375 14.18 13.91 15.88
CA LYS A 375 14.93 13.90 17.14
C LYS A 375 14.42 15.03 18.04
N MET A 376 14.06 14.69 19.27
CA MET A 376 13.50 15.65 20.23
C MET A 376 14.03 15.39 21.64
N ARG A 377 13.76 16.33 22.55
CA ARG A 377 14.00 16.16 23.99
C ARG A 377 12.70 16.34 24.75
N ASN A 378 12.47 15.53 25.78
CA ASN A 378 11.32 15.71 26.65
C ASN A 378 11.55 16.88 27.64
N HIS A 379 10.60 17.12 28.55
CA HIS A 379 10.68 18.23 29.51
C HIS A 379 11.81 18.06 30.55
N LEU A 380 12.38 16.86 30.65
CA LEU A 380 13.52 16.53 31.49
C LEU A 380 14.85 16.63 30.72
N GLY A 381 14.83 17.03 29.44
CA GLY A 381 16.01 17.10 28.58
C GLY A 381 16.46 15.74 28.00
N GLU A 382 15.71 14.67 28.30
CA GLU A 382 16.03 13.31 27.85
C GLU A 382 15.72 13.14 26.37
N LEU A 383 16.57 12.38 25.67
CA LEU A 383 16.42 12.15 24.24
C LEU A 383 15.19 11.28 23.94
N CYS A 384 14.39 11.71 22.97
CA CYS A 384 13.24 10.97 22.45
C CYS A 384 13.22 11.03 20.92
N PHE A 385 12.60 10.05 20.28
CA PHE A 385 12.35 10.06 18.84
C PHE A 385 10.85 10.05 18.55
N ALA A 386 10.41 10.86 17.59
CA ALA A 386 9.07 10.81 17.06
C ALA A 386 9.09 10.27 15.62
N ASN A 387 8.46 9.13 15.37
CA ASN A 387 8.30 8.57 14.04
C ASN A 387 7.02 9.14 13.40
N ALA A 388 7.18 10.14 12.55
CA ALA A 388 6.11 11.04 12.12
C ALA A 388 5.47 10.65 10.77
N PHE A 389 4.14 10.73 10.70
CA PHE A 389 3.32 10.48 9.50
C PHE A 389 3.61 9.13 8.81
N GLY A 390 3.43 9.02 7.49
CA GLY A 390 3.58 7.76 6.77
C GLY A 390 2.25 7.01 6.62
N LEU A 391 2.34 5.72 6.34
CA LEU A 391 1.20 4.83 6.10
C LEU A 391 1.05 3.83 7.25
N GLY A 392 -0.13 3.81 7.86
CA GLY A 392 -0.51 2.81 8.86
C GLY A 392 -1.23 1.61 8.23
N THR A 393 -1.99 0.88 9.04
CA THR A 393 -2.72 -0.32 8.61
C THR A 393 -3.81 -0.06 7.58
N ASN A 394 -4.49 1.08 7.68
CA ASN A 394 -5.68 1.37 6.86
C ASN A 394 -5.56 2.66 6.03
N SER A 395 -4.73 3.62 6.47
CA SER A 395 -4.69 4.96 5.89
C SER A 395 -3.35 5.64 6.14
N ARG A 396 -3.13 6.76 5.44
CA ARG A 396 -2.04 7.68 5.76
C ARG A 396 -2.31 8.32 7.11
N LEU A 397 -1.26 8.38 7.92
CA LEU A 397 -1.36 8.80 9.31
C LEU A 397 -1.09 10.29 9.44
N ARG A 398 -1.75 10.88 10.43
CA ARG A 398 -1.53 12.25 10.86
C ARG A 398 -1.13 12.30 12.33
N SER A 399 -0.22 11.41 12.67
CA SER A 399 0.25 11.20 14.03
C SER A 399 1.73 10.90 14.05
N CYS A 400 2.32 10.95 15.23
CA CYS A 400 3.69 10.56 15.50
C CYS A 400 3.72 9.47 16.56
N ASP A 401 4.55 8.45 16.37
CA ASP A 401 4.82 7.44 17.40
C ASP A 401 6.08 7.86 18.18
N LEU A 402 5.97 8.01 19.50
CA LEU A 402 7.07 8.42 20.37
C LEU A 402 7.83 7.23 20.92
N TYR A 403 9.17 7.32 20.91
CA TYR A 403 10.09 6.31 21.38
C TYR A 403 11.08 6.91 22.39
N SER A 404 11.39 6.16 23.45
CA SER A 404 12.35 6.53 24.51
C SER A 404 13.12 5.31 25.01
N SER A 405 14.29 5.53 25.63
CA SER A 405 15.01 4.51 26.40
C SER A 405 14.49 4.37 27.83
N GLU A 406 13.96 5.44 28.41
CA GLU A 406 13.51 5.50 29.80
C GLU A 406 12.04 5.07 29.98
N SER A 407 11.74 4.51 31.16
CA SER A 407 10.52 3.76 31.49
C SER A 407 9.26 4.61 31.74
N THR A 408 9.36 5.93 31.82
CA THR A 408 8.20 6.82 32.02
C THR A 408 8.31 8.05 31.13
N ILE A 409 7.51 8.10 30.05
CA ILE A 409 7.21 9.36 29.36
C ILE A 409 6.08 10.03 30.16
N PRO A 410 6.33 11.09 30.95
CA PRO A 410 5.27 11.81 31.63
C PRO A 410 4.25 12.37 30.62
N ASP A 411 3.02 12.50 31.08
CA ASP A 411 1.84 12.81 30.29
C ASP A 411 1.85 14.29 29.83
N VAL A 412 2.68 14.60 28.84
CA VAL A 412 2.67 15.94 28.23
C VAL A 412 1.55 15.94 27.21
N GLY A 413 0.49 16.72 27.44
CA GLY A 413 -0.57 16.95 26.47
C GLY A 413 -0.05 17.68 25.23
N MET A 414 0.58 16.96 24.30
CA MET A 414 0.98 17.50 23.00
C MET A 414 -0.23 17.48 22.06
N GLN A 415 -1.12 18.46 22.17
CA GLN A 415 -1.98 18.82 21.05
C GLN A 415 -1.16 19.64 20.06
N MET A 416 -0.60 18.97 19.06
CA MET A 416 0.19 19.66 18.04
C MET A 416 -0.71 20.00 16.86
N ALA A 417 -1.04 21.28 16.65
CA ALA A 417 -1.53 21.70 15.35
C ALA A 417 -0.39 21.58 14.33
N GLY A 418 -0.64 21.02 13.14
CA GLY A 418 0.47 20.73 12.23
C GLY A 418 0.09 20.16 10.86
N PRO A 419 1.05 19.54 10.16
CA PRO A 419 0.90 19.08 8.79
C PRO A 419 -0.25 18.08 8.59
N ASN A 420 -0.86 18.09 7.40
CA ASN A 420 -1.84 17.07 6.98
C ASN A 420 -1.19 15.68 6.80
N SER A 421 -2.03 14.63 6.80
CA SER A 421 -1.59 13.24 6.58
C SER A 421 -0.84 13.09 5.26
N ARG A 422 0.32 12.41 5.32
CA ARG A 422 1.23 12.27 4.18
C ARG A 422 2.13 11.05 4.36
N MET A 423 2.78 10.62 3.28
CA MET A 423 3.86 9.64 3.28
C MET A 423 4.95 10.04 2.29
N CYS A 424 6.12 9.42 2.37
CA CYS A 424 7.25 9.69 1.47
C CYS A 424 7.67 11.18 1.44
N HIS A 425 7.48 11.86 2.58
CA HIS A 425 8.05 13.18 2.86
C HIS A 425 9.47 12.98 3.36
N ALA A 426 10.23 14.08 3.47
CA ALA A 426 11.56 14.03 4.06
C ALA A 426 11.63 14.98 5.26
N VAL A 427 12.26 14.50 6.34
CA VAL A 427 12.56 15.29 7.54
C VAL A 427 14.07 15.33 7.73
N VAL A 428 14.61 16.52 7.93
CA VAL A 428 16.01 16.72 8.31
C VAL A 428 16.08 17.34 9.69
N ASN A 429 16.96 16.79 10.53
CA ASN A 429 17.29 17.36 11.83
C ASN A 429 18.32 18.48 11.64
N LEU A 430 18.05 19.67 12.20
CA LEU A 430 18.90 20.85 12.13
C LEU A 430 19.63 21.12 13.46
N GLY A 431 19.69 20.13 14.35
CA GLY A 431 20.31 20.26 15.67
C GLY A 431 19.53 21.20 16.57
N PHE A 432 20.20 22.24 17.08
CA PHE A 432 19.58 23.26 17.93
C PHE A 432 18.39 23.95 17.24
N PHE A 433 18.40 24.05 15.92
CA PHE A 433 17.34 24.71 15.16
C PHE A 433 16.10 23.84 14.94
N GLY A 434 15.96 22.67 15.57
CA GLY A 434 14.79 21.82 15.42
C GLY A 434 14.83 20.94 14.18
N SER A 435 13.68 20.68 13.53
CA SER A 435 13.62 19.83 12.32
C SER A 435 12.81 20.47 11.20
N LEU A 436 13.17 20.20 9.95
CA LEU A 436 12.45 20.68 8.76
C LEU A 436 11.80 19.50 8.02
N LEU A 437 10.48 19.53 7.91
CA LEU A 437 9.68 18.64 7.09
C LEU A 437 9.44 19.27 5.72
N THR A 438 9.59 18.47 4.67
CA THR A 438 9.46 18.93 3.29
C THR A 438 8.59 17.98 2.46
N GLY A 439 7.56 18.53 1.80
CA GLY A 439 6.75 17.84 0.80
C GLY A 439 6.08 16.56 1.31
N GLY A 440 6.18 15.50 0.50
CA GLY A 440 5.49 14.22 0.66
C GLY A 440 4.30 14.09 -0.28
N ARG A 441 3.49 13.06 -0.09
CA ARG A 441 2.30 12.84 -0.94
C ARG A 441 1.10 12.31 -0.19
N ALA A 442 -0.08 12.65 -0.71
CA ALA A 442 -1.35 12.00 -0.36
C ALA A 442 -1.59 10.77 -1.25
N SER A 443 -1.48 10.91 -2.58
CA SER A 443 -1.46 9.78 -3.53
C SER A 443 -0.24 9.94 -4.45
N PRO A 444 0.16 8.92 -5.23
CA PRO A 444 1.21 9.09 -6.24
C PRO A 444 0.95 10.24 -7.24
N THR A 445 -0.31 10.67 -7.40
CA THR A 445 -0.71 11.81 -8.23
C THR A 445 -0.92 13.13 -7.47
N THR A 446 -0.82 13.10 -6.14
CA THR A 446 -1.06 14.26 -5.27
C THR A 446 0.16 14.47 -4.39
N ALA A 447 1.24 14.96 -5.01
CA ALA A 447 2.43 15.43 -4.32
C ALA A 447 2.13 16.73 -3.56
N LEU A 448 2.87 16.96 -2.48
CA LEU A 448 2.71 18.10 -1.58
C LEU A 448 3.91 19.03 -1.70
N ARG A 449 3.66 20.34 -1.62
CA ARG A 449 4.70 21.38 -1.63
C ARG A 449 4.92 22.03 -0.28
N ASP A 450 4.05 21.78 0.70
CA ASP A 450 4.13 22.45 1.99
C ASP A 450 5.33 21.97 2.81
N CYS A 451 5.98 22.93 3.46
CA CYS A 451 7.11 22.70 4.35
C CYS A 451 6.78 23.20 5.75
N TRP A 452 7.32 22.50 6.74
CA TRP A 452 7.02 22.76 8.13
C TRP A 452 8.29 22.67 8.97
N HIS A 453 8.45 23.63 9.86
CA HIS A 453 9.50 23.65 10.86
C HIS A 453 8.93 23.15 12.19
N PHE A 454 9.61 22.17 12.79
CA PHE A 454 9.30 21.64 14.11
C PHE A 454 10.29 22.23 15.12
N SER A 455 9.78 23.03 16.05
CA SER A 455 10.56 23.51 17.20
C SER A 455 10.64 22.41 18.25
N THR A 456 11.87 21.95 18.53
CA THR A 456 12.13 20.94 19.56
C THR A 456 11.96 21.47 20.98
N GLU A 457 12.19 22.76 21.20
CA GLU A 457 11.97 23.41 22.50
C GLU A 457 10.48 23.60 22.79
N ALA A 458 9.76 24.14 21.81
CA ALA A 458 8.34 24.47 21.98
C ALA A 458 7.42 23.28 21.68
N ASN A 459 7.94 22.19 21.10
CA ASN A 459 7.15 21.05 20.62
C ASN A 459 5.96 21.50 19.75
N THR A 460 6.23 22.39 18.80
CA THR A 460 5.22 22.99 17.91
C THR A 460 5.66 22.94 16.45
N TRP A 461 4.68 22.78 15.55
CA TRP A 461 4.89 22.93 14.12
C TRP A 461 4.57 24.36 13.69
N SER A 462 5.42 24.93 12.85
CA SER A 462 5.17 26.20 12.17
C SER A 462 5.32 26.01 10.67
N ARG A 463 4.49 26.69 9.88
CA ARG A 463 4.58 26.62 8.43
C ARG A 463 5.72 27.51 7.94
N VAL A 464 6.52 27.01 7.01
CA VAL A 464 7.58 27.78 6.34
C VAL A 464 7.35 27.83 4.83
N HIS A 465 8.27 28.48 4.11
CA HIS A 465 8.22 28.60 2.65
C HIS A 465 7.97 27.24 1.98
N ASN A 466 6.93 27.17 1.16
CA ASN A 466 6.63 25.97 0.38
C ASN A 466 7.76 25.72 -0.64
N LEU A 467 7.95 24.46 -1.02
CA LEU A 467 8.74 24.10 -2.19
C LEU A 467 8.20 24.80 -3.45
N PRO A 468 9.08 25.18 -4.40
CA PRO A 468 8.67 25.81 -5.65
C PRO A 468 7.79 24.87 -6.51
N LEU A 469 7.94 23.56 -6.33
CA LEU A 469 7.12 22.52 -6.92
C LEU A 469 6.80 21.45 -5.86
N PRO A 470 5.65 20.75 -5.96
CA PRO A 470 5.35 19.66 -5.04
C PRO A 470 6.31 18.49 -5.27
N LEU A 471 6.81 17.87 -4.20
CA LEU A 471 7.79 16.77 -4.28
C LEU A 471 7.52 15.69 -3.23
N TYR A 472 7.78 14.45 -3.59
CA TYR A 472 7.85 13.31 -2.68
C TYR A 472 9.00 12.37 -3.07
N ARG A 473 9.49 11.57 -2.12
CA ARG A 473 10.71 10.75 -2.28
C ARG A 473 11.94 11.57 -2.73
N HIS A 474 11.97 12.87 -2.47
CA HIS A 474 13.20 13.68 -2.55
C HIS A 474 14.08 13.44 -1.33
N SER A 475 15.34 13.81 -1.44
CA SER A 475 16.33 13.62 -0.37
C SER A 475 16.76 14.99 0.17
N VAL A 476 16.94 15.10 1.48
CA VAL A 476 17.33 16.36 2.15
C VAL A 476 18.51 16.13 3.08
N ALA A 477 19.43 17.09 3.14
CA ALA A 477 20.57 17.07 4.05
C ALA A 477 20.83 18.46 4.65
N GLN A 478 21.19 18.49 5.94
CA GLN A 478 21.62 19.69 6.64
C GLN A 478 22.99 20.11 6.12
N LEU A 479 23.19 21.40 5.84
CA LEU A 479 24.47 21.91 5.37
C LEU A 479 25.39 22.28 6.55
N GLY A 480 26.43 21.48 6.78
CA GLY A 480 27.35 21.66 7.90
C GLY A 480 26.63 21.69 9.24
N ASN A 481 26.98 22.65 10.10
CA ASN A 481 26.27 22.91 11.36
C ASN A 481 25.27 24.08 11.26
N SER A 482 24.83 24.43 10.04
CA SER A 482 23.93 25.56 9.79
C SER A 482 22.45 25.16 9.84
N ASN A 483 21.56 26.14 9.71
CA ASN A 483 20.12 25.95 9.52
C ASN A 483 19.71 25.90 8.03
N MET A 484 20.67 25.77 7.11
CA MET A 484 20.42 25.62 5.68
C MET A 484 20.28 24.15 5.29
N VAL A 485 19.51 23.88 4.24
CA VAL A 485 19.21 22.52 3.78
C VAL A 485 19.39 22.43 2.28
N LEU A 486 20.04 21.36 1.81
CA LEU A 486 20.06 20.98 0.42
C LEU A 486 19.01 19.89 0.18
N LEU A 487 18.20 20.07 -0.85
CA LEU A 487 17.25 19.08 -1.37
C LEU A 487 17.69 18.66 -2.77
N VAL A 488 17.69 17.35 -3.02
CA VAL A 488 18.05 16.78 -4.33
C VAL A 488 16.97 15.79 -4.77
N GLY A 489 16.60 15.86 -6.05
CA GLY A 489 15.74 14.86 -6.68
C GLY A 489 14.27 14.88 -6.24
N GLY A 490 13.58 13.77 -6.50
CA GLY A 490 12.19 13.53 -6.09
C GLY A 490 11.21 13.50 -7.25
N LYS A 491 9.96 13.12 -6.94
CA LYS A 491 8.85 13.07 -7.91
C LYS A 491 7.87 14.19 -7.66
N SER A 492 7.45 14.88 -8.73
CA SER A 492 6.38 15.87 -8.66
C SER A 492 5.00 15.29 -8.93
N ASP A 493 4.95 14.16 -9.65
CA ASP A 493 3.75 13.37 -9.92
C ASP A 493 4.14 11.90 -10.17
N SER A 494 3.22 11.07 -10.65
CA SER A 494 3.47 9.65 -10.90
C SER A 494 4.49 9.36 -11.99
N SER A 495 4.82 10.33 -12.83
CA SER A 495 5.64 10.17 -14.05
C SER A 495 6.78 11.17 -14.18
N THR A 496 6.87 12.21 -13.35
CA THR A 496 7.87 13.28 -13.52
C THR A 496 8.88 13.28 -12.38
N ILE A 497 10.17 13.19 -12.73
CA ILE A 497 11.29 13.34 -11.80
C ILE A 497 11.83 14.78 -11.85
N PHE A 498 11.99 15.40 -10.68
CA PHE A 498 12.73 16.65 -10.56
C PHE A 498 14.23 16.38 -10.57
N GLY A 499 14.92 16.82 -11.62
CA GLY A 499 16.37 16.65 -11.78
C GLY A 499 17.22 17.80 -11.23
N GLY A 500 16.65 18.69 -10.43
CA GLY A 500 17.36 19.86 -9.88
C GLY A 500 17.81 19.68 -8.44
N CYS A 501 18.44 20.73 -7.92
CA CYS A 501 18.80 20.87 -6.52
C CYS A 501 18.18 22.15 -5.96
N LEU A 502 17.61 22.11 -4.75
CA LEU A 502 17.06 23.28 -4.07
C LEU A 502 17.81 23.56 -2.77
N LEU A 503 18.21 24.81 -2.56
CA LEU A 503 18.77 25.31 -1.31
C LEU A 503 17.69 26.02 -0.50
N TYR A 504 17.47 25.58 0.73
CA TYR A 504 16.66 26.30 1.71
C TYR A 504 17.55 27.20 2.56
N GLN A 505 17.22 28.49 2.61
CA GLN A 505 17.80 29.45 3.54
C GLN A 505 16.68 30.04 4.40
N PRO A 506 16.78 29.98 5.75
CA PRO A 506 15.78 30.58 6.62
C PRO A 506 15.56 32.06 6.31
N GLY A 507 14.31 32.50 6.35
CA GLY A 507 13.88 33.84 5.94
C GLY A 507 13.75 34.03 4.42
N SER A 508 14.69 33.51 3.61
CA SER A 508 14.66 33.66 2.14
C SER A 508 13.91 32.55 1.40
N GLY A 509 13.67 31.40 2.05
CA GLY A 509 12.96 30.27 1.47
C GLY A 509 13.83 29.40 0.56
N TRP A 510 13.20 28.77 -0.44
CA TRP A 510 13.84 27.84 -1.37
C TRP A 510 14.34 28.56 -2.61
N ARG A 511 15.58 28.27 -3.01
CA ARG A 511 16.20 28.75 -4.25
C ARG A 511 16.73 27.56 -5.04
N GLU A 512 16.51 27.57 -6.35
CA GLU A 512 17.08 26.55 -7.22
C GLU A 512 18.59 26.78 -7.40
N CYS A 513 19.36 25.71 -7.27
CA CYS A 513 20.80 25.74 -7.50
C CYS A 513 21.11 25.48 -8.97
N ARG A 514 22.13 26.15 -9.50
CA ARG A 514 22.73 25.77 -10.78
C ARG A 514 23.45 24.43 -10.60
N VAL A 515 23.07 23.42 -11.35
CA VAL A 515 23.81 22.16 -11.40
C VAL A 515 24.90 22.27 -12.45
N SER A 516 26.16 22.00 -12.08
CA SER A 516 27.30 22.00 -13.00
C SER A 516 27.85 20.59 -13.20
N GLY A 517 28.25 20.27 -14.43
CA GLY A 517 28.72 18.95 -14.82
C GLY A 517 27.59 18.02 -15.29
N SER A 518 27.97 16.86 -15.82
CA SER A 518 27.05 15.87 -16.42
C SER A 518 27.01 14.53 -15.67
N GLU A 519 27.70 14.40 -14.55
CA GLU A 519 27.79 13.14 -13.80
C GLU A 519 26.49 12.77 -13.07
N TYR A 520 25.64 13.75 -12.77
CA TYR A 520 24.40 13.53 -12.03
C TYR A 520 23.24 13.09 -12.94
N ASN A 521 22.66 11.94 -12.62
CA ASN A 521 21.40 11.49 -13.21
C ASN A 521 20.21 11.88 -12.33
N PRO A 522 19.17 12.51 -12.89
CA PRO A 522 17.91 12.78 -12.19
C PRO A 522 17.31 11.50 -11.59
N VAL A 523 17.03 11.54 -10.29
CA VAL A 523 16.52 10.38 -9.53
C VAL A 523 15.53 10.79 -8.45
N PHE A 524 14.78 9.83 -7.95
CA PHE A 524 14.04 9.93 -6.71
C PHE A 524 14.40 8.76 -5.76
N GLY A 525 14.26 8.98 -4.46
CA GLY A 525 14.54 8.01 -3.41
C GLY A 525 16.02 7.65 -3.26
N ALA A 526 16.92 8.56 -3.65
CA ALA A 526 18.36 8.42 -3.50
C ALA A 526 18.81 8.69 -2.06
N MET A 527 19.98 8.20 -1.69
CA MET A 527 20.62 8.58 -0.42
C MET A 527 21.32 9.93 -0.59
N LEU A 528 21.19 10.82 0.39
CA LEU A 528 21.90 12.10 0.43
C LEU A 528 22.43 12.33 1.84
N VAL A 529 23.75 12.50 1.96
CA VAL A 529 24.44 12.80 3.22
C VAL A 529 25.30 14.03 3.03
N SER A 530 25.32 14.92 4.02
CA SER A 530 26.26 16.04 4.11
C SER A 530 27.27 15.76 5.21
N PHE A 531 28.53 16.12 4.96
CA PHE A 531 29.54 16.15 6.03
C PHE A 531 29.44 17.46 6.83
N LYS A 532 29.98 17.45 8.05
CA LYS A 532 29.95 18.60 8.96
C LYS A 532 31.10 19.59 8.74
N GLU A 533 32.18 19.16 8.08
CA GLU A 533 33.37 19.98 7.83
C GLU A 533 33.15 20.94 6.65
N ASN A 534 33.56 22.19 6.81
CA ASN A 534 33.70 23.13 5.69
C ASN A 534 35.09 22.91 5.08
N TYR A 535 35.20 22.83 3.75
CA TYR A 535 36.51 22.92 3.11
C TYR A 535 37.02 24.35 3.31
N LEU A 536 38.02 24.54 4.17
CA LEU A 536 38.94 25.67 4.07
C LEU A 536 39.96 25.33 2.97
N ASP A 537 40.46 26.32 2.24
CA ASP A 537 41.43 26.09 1.16
C ASP A 537 42.67 25.32 1.67
N ALA A 538 43.39 24.67 0.76
CA ALA A 538 44.47 23.71 1.04
C ALA A 538 45.61 24.23 1.95
N ASP A 539 45.67 25.55 2.17
CA ASP A 539 46.70 26.21 2.98
C ASP A 539 46.26 26.50 4.43
N GLY A 540 45.04 26.13 4.85
CA GLY A 540 44.58 26.33 6.23
C GLY A 540 44.41 27.80 6.65
N GLU A 541 44.62 28.74 5.74
CA GLU A 541 44.35 30.17 5.89
C GLU A 541 42.85 30.47 5.63
N PRO A 542 42.21 31.36 6.41
CA PRO A 542 40.87 31.82 6.09
C PRO A 542 40.87 32.48 4.71
N SER A 543 40.19 31.88 3.74
CA SER A 543 40.21 32.40 2.37
C SER A 543 39.77 33.87 2.34
N ILE A 544 40.54 34.68 1.63
CA ILE A 544 40.20 36.06 1.25
C ILE A 544 38.99 36.08 0.29
N THR A 545 38.45 34.91 -0.09
CA THR A 545 37.27 34.77 -0.95
C THR A 545 35.99 34.69 -0.09
N ASN A 546 34.97 35.48 -0.43
CA ASN A 546 33.63 35.47 0.21
C ASN A 546 32.82 34.20 -0.16
N THR A 547 33.44 33.02 -0.12
CA THR A 547 32.87 31.79 -0.67
C THR A 547 32.80 30.69 0.37
N VAL A 548 31.61 30.15 0.62
CA VAL A 548 31.40 29.01 1.53
C VAL A 548 31.16 27.74 0.72
N ARG A 549 31.84 26.64 1.08
CA ARG A 549 31.71 25.35 0.40
C ARG A 549 31.19 24.26 1.34
N PHE A 550 30.09 23.61 0.95
CA PHE A 550 29.56 22.40 1.58
C PHE A 550 29.74 21.21 0.67
N HIS A 551 29.75 20.00 1.23
CA HIS A 551 29.95 18.80 0.44
C HIS A 551 29.41 17.54 1.14
N GLY A 552 29.26 16.47 0.37
CA GLY A 552 28.68 15.24 0.86
C GLY A 552 28.64 14.12 -0.19
N VAL A 553 27.82 13.10 0.07
CA VAL A 553 27.63 11.96 -0.84
C VAL A 553 26.18 11.86 -1.26
N LEU A 554 25.97 11.61 -2.55
CA LEU A 554 24.70 11.19 -3.15
C LEU A 554 24.89 9.80 -3.75
N ALA A 555 24.00 8.85 -3.48
CA ALA A 555 24.08 7.52 -4.07
C ALA A 555 22.71 6.91 -4.38
N GLY A 556 22.65 6.18 -5.49
CA GLY A 556 21.46 5.43 -5.91
C GLY A 556 20.29 6.30 -6.36
N GLY A 557 19.09 5.86 -5.97
CA GLY A 557 17.80 6.34 -6.45
C GLY A 557 17.27 5.57 -7.67
N LEU A 558 16.01 5.82 -8.04
CA LEU A 558 15.39 5.28 -9.25
C LEU A 558 15.41 6.32 -10.38
N LEU A 559 15.77 5.86 -11.57
CA LEU A 559 15.70 6.61 -12.82
C LEU A 559 14.25 6.68 -13.34
N GLN A 560 14.06 7.50 -14.36
CA GLN A 560 12.77 7.72 -15.01
C GLN A 560 12.14 6.45 -15.59
N ASP A 561 12.96 5.46 -15.95
CA ASP A 561 12.50 4.16 -16.45
C ASP A 561 12.29 3.11 -15.35
N GLY A 562 12.34 3.52 -14.07
CA GLY A 562 12.09 2.61 -12.95
C GLY A 562 13.23 1.64 -12.66
N THR A 563 14.45 1.91 -13.12
CA THR A 563 15.66 1.14 -12.78
C THR A 563 16.53 1.86 -11.75
N VAL A 564 17.28 1.11 -10.94
CA VAL A 564 18.15 1.68 -9.89
C VAL A 564 19.39 2.31 -10.53
N ALA A 565 19.57 3.62 -10.32
CA ALA A 565 20.71 4.36 -10.81
C ALA A 565 22.00 3.87 -10.17
N GLN A 566 22.97 3.43 -10.96
CA GLN A 566 24.30 3.02 -10.51
C GLN A 566 25.22 4.24 -10.40
N GLN A 567 24.86 5.18 -9.52
CA GLN A 567 25.63 6.42 -9.28
C GLN A 567 26.01 6.55 -7.81
N VAL A 568 27.28 6.88 -7.57
CA VAL A 568 27.83 7.21 -6.26
C VAL A 568 28.72 8.43 -6.45
N LEU A 569 28.22 9.58 -5.99
CA LEU A 569 28.73 10.89 -6.34
C LEU A 569 29.09 11.67 -5.08
N ARG A 570 30.25 12.33 -5.13
CA ARG A 570 30.60 13.46 -4.26
C ARG A 570 29.84 14.67 -4.78
N TRP A 571 29.03 15.31 -3.94
CA TRP A 571 28.44 16.61 -4.27
C TRP A 571 29.18 17.72 -3.54
N SER A 572 29.33 18.87 -4.20
CA SER A 572 29.91 20.09 -3.63
C SER A 572 29.02 21.29 -3.95
N LEU A 573 28.58 22.03 -2.93
CA LEU A 573 27.80 23.25 -3.05
C LEU A 573 28.70 24.46 -2.79
N LEU A 574 28.76 25.36 -3.76
CA LEU A 574 29.46 26.64 -3.68
C LEU A 574 28.46 27.77 -3.43
N LEU A 575 28.67 28.53 -2.35
CA LEU A 575 27.91 29.74 -2.01
C LEU A 575 28.85 30.96 -2.06
N ALA A 576 28.84 31.68 -3.17
CA ALA A 576 29.51 32.97 -3.28
C ALA A 576 28.53 34.12 -3.00
N LYS A 577 29.03 35.22 -2.42
CA LYS A 577 28.25 36.45 -2.20
C LYS A 577 27.79 37.01 -3.55
N ASP A 578 26.49 37.27 -3.66
CA ASP A 578 25.82 37.83 -4.87
C ASP A 578 25.76 36.92 -6.12
N GLU A 579 26.06 35.62 -5.99
CA GLU A 579 25.92 34.65 -7.09
C GLU A 579 24.81 33.60 -6.86
N CYS A 580 24.48 32.87 -7.94
CA CYS A 580 23.56 31.74 -7.86
C CYS A 580 24.26 30.54 -7.20
N PRO A 581 23.66 29.90 -6.16
CA PRO A 581 24.26 28.72 -5.54
C PRO A 581 24.48 27.64 -6.58
N THR A 582 25.69 27.09 -6.64
CA THR A 582 26.07 26.11 -7.66
C THR A 582 26.45 24.79 -7.02
N VAL A 583 25.88 23.68 -7.51
CA VAL A 583 26.18 22.32 -7.06
C VAL A 583 26.92 21.59 -8.17
N SER A 584 28.10 21.04 -7.86
CA SER A 584 28.83 20.12 -8.73
C SER A 584 28.76 18.70 -8.20
N PHE A 585 28.85 17.74 -9.12
CA PHE A 585 28.89 16.31 -8.81
C PHE A 585 30.12 15.66 -9.46
N GLU A 586 30.84 14.87 -8.68
CA GLU A 586 32.03 14.13 -9.10
C GLU A 586 31.89 12.66 -8.70
N ARG A 587 32.34 11.74 -9.55
CA ARG A 587 32.21 10.30 -9.28
C ARG A 587 33.18 9.86 -8.20
N LEU A 588 32.69 9.10 -7.22
CA LEU A 588 33.55 8.43 -6.24
C LEU A 588 34.05 7.09 -6.82
N SER A 589 35.27 6.69 -6.44
CA SER A 589 35.90 5.42 -6.83
C SER A 589 36.25 4.57 -5.61
N SER A 590 36.57 3.29 -5.82
CA SER A 590 37.27 2.50 -4.80
C SER A 590 38.70 2.99 -4.62
N PRO A 591 39.33 2.75 -3.46
CA PRO A 591 40.78 2.87 -3.32
C PRO A 591 41.50 2.02 -4.37
N GLU A 592 42.61 2.52 -4.94
CA GLU A 592 43.40 1.75 -5.91
C GLU A 592 43.85 0.40 -5.31
N PRO A 593 43.71 -0.72 -6.03
CA PRO A 593 44.28 -1.99 -5.57
C PRO A 593 45.82 -1.89 -5.55
N ASP A 594 46.43 -2.40 -4.47
CA ASP A 594 47.89 -2.60 -4.40
C ASP A 594 48.42 -3.17 -5.72
N LEU A 595 49.49 -2.56 -6.24
CA LEU A 595 50.14 -2.90 -7.52
C LEU A 595 50.53 -4.38 -7.67
N GLU A 596 50.54 -5.16 -6.58
CA GLU A 596 50.83 -6.61 -6.57
C GLU A 596 49.60 -7.51 -6.81
N LYS A 597 48.36 -7.00 -6.81
CA LYS A 597 47.13 -7.79 -7.02
C LYS A 597 46.29 -7.26 -8.18
N GLN A 598 46.79 -7.43 -9.41
CA GLN A 598 46.00 -7.31 -10.63
C GLN A 598 44.91 -8.41 -10.72
N ARG A 599 43.82 -8.27 -9.97
CA ARG A 599 42.56 -9.01 -10.21
C ARG A 599 41.40 -8.04 -10.33
N SER A 600 41.05 -7.78 -11.59
CA SER A 600 39.76 -7.32 -12.17
C SER A 600 38.89 -6.28 -11.45
N ASP A 601 38.42 -5.33 -12.26
CA ASP A 601 37.37 -4.29 -12.09
C ASP A 601 36.01 -4.75 -11.50
N THR A 602 35.88 -6.03 -11.12
CA THR A 602 34.64 -6.66 -10.64
C THR A 602 34.28 -6.28 -9.21
N THR A 603 35.27 -6.03 -8.34
CA THR A 603 35.06 -5.75 -6.90
C THR A 603 34.37 -4.40 -6.67
N TRP A 604 34.74 -3.38 -7.45
CA TRP A 604 34.08 -2.08 -7.39
C TRP A 604 32.67 -2.14 -7.98
N GLY A 605 32.46 -2.87 -9.07
CA GLY A 605 31.12 -3.09 -9.62
C GLY A 605 30.14 -3.71 -8.61
N GLN A 606 30.60 -4.69 -7.81
CA GLN A 606 29.80 -5.28 -6.73
C GLN A 606 29.52 -4.27 -5.60
N SER A 607 30.54 -3.50 -5.20
CA SER A 607 30.39 -2.45 -4.17
C SER A 607 29.41 -1.37 -4.63
N LEU A 608 29.50 -0.94 -5.90
CA LEU A 608 28.62 0.05 -6.51
C LEU A 608 27.16 -0.40 -6.47
N SER A 609 26.88 -1.67 -6.77
CA SER A 609 25.52 -2.24 -6.69
C SER A 609 24.98 -2.26 -5.26
N LEU A 610 25.84 -2.60 -4.28
CA LEU A 610 25.46 -2.62 -2.86
C LEU A 610 25.22 -1.22 -2.27
N ILE A 611 25.96 -0.20 -2.73
CA ILE A 611 25.83 1.18 -2.25
C ILE A 611 24.69 1.91 -2.97
N SER A 612 24.50 1.67 -4.27
CA SER A 612 23.48 2.34 -5.08
C SER A 612 22.10 1.79 -4.78
N ARG A 613 21.40 2.41 -3.82
CA ARG A 613 20.10 1.95 -3.33
C ARG A 613 18.96 2.91 -3.63
N PHE A 614 17.75 2.36 -3.75
CA PHE A 614 16.50 3.12 -3.68
C PHE A 614 15.79 2.87 -2.36
N GLY A 615 15.29 3.94 -1.72
CA GLY A 615 14.49 3.85 -0.49
C GLY A 615 15.30 3.48 0.77
N ALA A 616 16.63 3.56 0.70
CA ALA A 616 17.50 3.36 1.85
C ALA A 616 17.59 4.62 2.72
N SER A 617 17.83 4.44 4.02
CA SER A 617 18.21 5.53 4.92
C SER A 617 19.73 5.62 5.02
N ALA A 618 20.27 6.83 4.95
CA ALA A 618 21.70 7.08 5.14
C ALA A 618 21.91 8.10 6.26
N LEU A 619 22.78 7.77 7.21
CA LEU A 619 23.03 8.59 8.40
C LEU A 619 24.54 8.79 8.56
N LEU A 620 24.93 10.02 8.89
CA LEU A 620 26.31 10.34 9.23
C LEU A 620 26.62 9.80 10.64
N HIS A 621 27.64 8.94 10.76
CA HIS A 621 28.08 8.35 12.04
C HIS A 621 29.14 9.22 12.73
N ASP A 622 30.18 9.61 11.99
CA ASP A 622 31.25 10.52 12.43
C ASP A 622 31.56 11.53 11.30
N SER A 623 32.71 12.21 11.28
CA SER A 623 32.99 13.19 10.22
C SER A 623 33.18 12.60 8.82
N ARG A 624 33.41 11.28 8.68
CA ARG A 624 33.75 10.60 7.41
C ARG A 624 33.01 9.27 7.16
N SER A 625 32.34 8.73 8.17
CA SER A 625 31.66 7.44 8.13
C SER A 625 30.15 7.60 7.95
N ILE A 626 29.57 6.76 7.08
CA ILE A 626 28.15 6.75 6.75
C ILE A 626 27.58 5.37 7.04
N VAL A 627 26.45 5.33 7.75
CA VAL A 627 25.65 4.11 7.95
C VAL A 627 24.50 4.10 6.94
N VAL A 628 24.40 3.06 6.15
CA VAL A 628 23.33 2.83 5.17
C VAL A 628 22.42 1.71 5.65
N VAL A 629 21.11 1.92 5.65
CA VAL A 629 20.10 0.97 6.17
C VAL A 629 19.03 0.69 5.12
N GLY A 630 18.85 -0.59 4.79
CA GLY A 630 17.75 -1.08 3.96
C GLY A 630 17.79 -0.59 2.52
N GLY A 631 16.61 -0.52 1.89
CA GLY A 631 16.44 -0.17 0.49
C GLY A 631 16.53 -1.36 -0.47
N ILE A 632 16.46 -1.09 -1.77
CA ILE A 632 16.59 -2.08 -2.84
C ILE A 632 17.79 -1.75 -3.74
N ILE A 633 18.42 -2.79 -4.28
CA ILE A 633 19.57 -2.71 -5.20
C ILE A 633 19.15 -3.12 -6.61
N ARG A 634 20.03 -2.93 -7.60
CA ARG A 634 19.73 -3.26 -9.01
C ARG A 634 19.62 -4.77 -9.25
N ASP A 635 20.53 -5.56 -8.69
CA ASP A 635 20.78 -6.92 -9.18
C ASP A 635 20.08 -8.03 -8.37
N GLY A 636 19.24 -7.67 -7.39
CA GLY A 636 18.49 -8.63 -6.57
C GLY A 636 17.91 -8.03 -5.30
N ILE A 637 17.64 -8.89 -4.32
CA ILE A 637 17.31 -8.45 -2.96
C ILE A 637 18.58 -8.34 -2.12
N LEU A 638 18.55 -7.49 -1.09
CA LEU A 638 19.62 -7.46 -0.10
C LEU A 638 19.59 -8.74 0.72
N SER A 639 20.74 -9.43 0.84
CA SER A 639 20.87 -10.51 1.81
C SER A 639 20.99 -9.93 3.21
N ARG A 640 20.73 -10.76 4.24
CA ARG A 640 20.81 -10.37 5.65
C ARG A 640 22.10 -9.65 6.02
N ASN A 641 23.23 -10.11 5.49
CA ASN A 641 24.53 -9.53 5.80
C ASN A 641 24.70 -8.13 5.20
N HIS A 642 23.95 -7.79 4.14
CA HIS A 642 24.09 -6.51 3.44
C HIS A 642 22.95 -5.53 3.71
N GLU A 643 22.02 -5.85 4.61
CA GLU A 643 20.92 -4.95 4.97
C GLU A 643 21.43 -3.61 5.52
N ILE A 644 22.54 -3.64 6.26
CA ILE A 644 23.20 -2.46 6.82
C ILE A 644 24.67 -2.42 6.38
N LEU A 645 25.11 -1.29 5.83
CA LEU A 645 26.51 -1.06 5.43
C LEU A 645 27.12 0.07 6.25
N LEU A 646 28.41 -0.07 6.53
CA LEU A 646 29.27 1.02 6.98
C LEU A 646 30.19 1.42 5.84
N LEU A 647 30.13 2.70 5.48
CA LEU A 647 30.94 3.29 4.42
C LEU A 647 31.89 4.31 5.04
N GLU A 648 33.13 4.34 4.58
CA GLU A 648 34.11 5.38 4.90
C GLU A 648 34.43 6.16 3.63
N VAL A 649 34.52 7.48 3.74
CA VAL A 649 34.80 8.38 2.61
C VAL A 649 36.07 9.18 2.89
N SER A 650 37.04 9.09 1.97
CA SER A 650 38.31 9.81 2.02
C SER A 650 38.59 10.48 0.68
N GLY A 651 38.45 11.80 0.61
CA GLY A 651 38.57 12.54 -0.65
C GLY A 651 37.53 12.09 -1.68
N LEU A 652 37.99 11.54 -2.81
CA LEU A 652 37.15 10.94 -3.86
C LEU A 652 37.05 9.41 -3.76
N GLU A 653 37.60 8.81 -2.71
CA GLU A 653 37.51 7.38 -2.46
C GLU A 653 36.37 7.06 -1.49
N LEU A 654 35.64 5.97 -1.77
CA LEU A 654 34.64 5.42 -0.87
C LEU A 654 34.85 3.92 -0.71
N LYS A 655 34.82 3.46 0.54
CA LYS A 655 35.04 2.04 0.89
C LYS A 655 33.91 1.50 1.74
N VAL A 656 33.44 0.29 1.43
CA VAL A 656 32.61 -0.51 2.36
C VAL A 656 33.55 -1.11 3.40
N VAL A 657 33.52 -0.58 4.63
CA VAL A 657 34.45 -0.99 5.69
C VAL A 657 33.90 -2.14 6.54
N ALA A 658 32.57 -2.25 6.66
CA ALA A 658 31.91 -3.34 7.35
C ALA A 658 30.47 -3.49 6.89
N THR A 659 29.88 -4.64 7.20
CA THR A 659 28.45 -4.90 7.03
C THR A 659 27.87 -5.41 8.35
N CYS A 660 26.58 -5.15 8.63
CA CYS A 660 25.99 -5.51 9.93
C CYS A 660 24.81 -6.46 9.75
N CYS A 661 24.77 -7.51 10.59
CA CYS A 661 23.70 -8.49 10.67
C CYS A 661 22.98 -8.39 12.03
N LEU A 662 21.71 -7.99 12.02
CA LEU A 662 20.92 -7.78 13.26
C LEU A 662 20.35 -9.08 13.87
N ALA A 663 20.33 -10.15 13.09
CA ALA A 663 19.73 -11.41 13.48
C ALA A 663 20.72 -12.55 13.18
N ASP A 664 21.62 -12.80 14.14
CA ASP A 664 22.53 -13.94 14.08
C ASP A 664 21.73 -15.25 14.13
N SER A 665 21.90 -16.09 13.11
CA SER A 665 21.32 -17.43 13.03
C SER A 665 22.14 -18.47 13.82
N ARG A 666 23.36 -18.14 14.26
CA ARG A 666 24.26 -19.01 15.02
C ARG A 666 23.97 -18.96 16.52
N ALA A 667 23.63 -17.78 17.04
CA ALA A 667 22.94 -17.65 18.30
C ALA A 667 21.47 -18.05 18.10
N GLN A 668 20.85 -18.79 19.03
CA GLN A 668 19.40 -19.02 19.07
C GLN A 668 18.66 -17.71 19.39
N SER A 669 18.82 -16.69 18.54
CA SER A 669 18.25 -15.37 18.70
C SER A 669 16.74 -15.47 18.56
N THR A 670 16.02 -15.11 19.63
CA THR A 670 14.55 -15.06 19.66
C THR A 670 13.98 -13.83 18.97
N LYS A 671 14.82 -12.97 18.36
CA LYS A 671 14.42 -11.67 17.80
C LYS A 671 13.96 -11.80 16.35
N PRO A 672 12.78 -11.27 15.98
CA PRO A 672 12.30 -11.27 14.60
C PRO A 672 13.22 -10.45 13.69
N ARG A 673 13.50 -10.93 12.47
CA ARG A 673 14.22 -10.15 11.45
C ARG A 673 13.35 -8.99 10.93
N PRO A 674 13.84 -7.73 10.91
CA PRO A 674 13.08 -6.62 10.39
C PRO A 674 12.98 -6.66 8.85
N LEU A 675 11.88 -6.14 8.31
CA LEU A 675 11.74 -5.79 6.90
C LEU A 675 11.99 -4.30 6.72
N LEU A 676 13.11 -3.94 6.07
CA LEU A 676 13.58 -2.56 5.94
C LEU A 676 12.94 -1.80 4.76
N VAL A 677 11.62 -1.86 4.67
CA VAL A 677 10.81 -1.13 3.67
C VAL A 677 10.03 -0.01 4.36
N GLY A 678 10.37 1.24 4.04
CA GLY A 678 9.78 2.41 4.66
C GLY A 678 10.06 2.51 6.17
N THR A 679 11.15 1.89 6.64
CA THR A 679 11.65 1.98 8.01
C THR A 679 12.30 3.34 8.25
N SER A 680 12.06 3.92 9.43
CA SER A 680 12.75 5.12 9.88
C SER A 680 13.98 4.73 10.69
N ALA A 681 15.15 5.26 10.34
CA ALA A 681 16.39 5.08 11.08
C ALA A 681 16.81 6.41 11.73
N ALA A 682 17.29 6.35 12.98
CA ALA A 682 17.79 7.50 13.71
C ALA A 682 19.02 7.16 14.55
N MET A 683 19.93 8.13 14.73
CA MET A 683 21.15 7.99 15.52
C MET A 683 21.05 8.77 16.84
N THR A 684 21.38 8.12 17.96
CA THR A 684 21.47 8.77 19.28
C THR A 684 22.73 9.63 19.41
N ASP A 685 22.84 10.38 20.51
CA ASP A 685 24.05 11.17 20.80
C ASP A 685 25.27 10.27 21.10
N ASN A 686 25.05 9.03 21.52
CA ASN A 686 26.09 8.05 21.84
C ASN A 686 26.32 7.05 20.69
N ALA A 687 25.97 7.44 19.45
CA ALA A 687 26.14 6.62 18.25
C ALA A 687 25.43 5.24 18.30
N GLN A 688 24.30 5.15 18.98
CA GLN A 688 23.39 4.00 18.90
C GLN A 688 22.39 4.22 17.76
N LEU A 689 22.18 3.22 16.92
CA LEU A 689 21.17 3.27 15.87
C LEU A 689 19.83 2.74 16.38
N VAL A 690 18.74 3.42 16.03
CA VAL A 690 17.36 3.04 16.37
C VAL A 690 16.54 2.88 15.09
N LEU A 691 15.93 1.71 14.90
CA LEU A 691 15.07 1.40 13.75
C LEU A 691 13.61 1.31 14.20
N MET A 692 12.76 2.12 13.58
CA MET A 692 11.34 2.30 13.93
C MET A 692 10.43 2.08 12.72
N GLY A 693 9.33 1.36 12.94
CA GLY A 693 8.37 1.03 11.88
C GLY A 693 8.96 0.20 10.73
N GLY A 694 8.25 0.20 9.60
CA GLY A 694 8.56 -0.57 8.40
C GLY A 694 7.62 -1.74 8.16
N GLY A 695 7.45 -2.11 6.88
CA GLY A 695 6.58 -3.21 6.47
C GLY A 695 6.20 -3.20 4.99
N ALA A 696 5.60 -4.29 4.53
CA ALA A 696 5.16 -4.49 3.14
C ALA A 696 3.81 -5.22 3.08
N THR A 697 3.03 -5.00 2.02
CA THR A 697 1.82 -5.82 1.73
C THR A 697 2.17 -7.17 1.10
N CYS A 698 3.46 -7.41 0.85
CA CYS A 698 4.03 -8.63 0.29
C CYS A 698 3.23 -9.13 -0.92
N PHE A 699 3.02 -8.25 -1.91
CA PHE A 699 2.31 -8.59 -3.14
C PHE A 699 0.89 -9.15 -2.89
N SER A 700 0.17 -8.58 -1.91
CA SER A 700 -1.17 -9.00 -1.47
C SER A 700 -1.26 -10.44 -0.94
N MET A 701 -0.14 -11.10 -0.65
CA MET A 701 -0.12 -12.42 -0.01
C MET A 701 -0.38 -12.33 1.50
N GLY A 702 -0.14 -11.15 2.08
CA GLY A 702 -0.39 -10.78 3.47
C GLY A 702 0.46 -9.57 3.84
N THR A 703 -0.03 -8.69 4.71
CA THR A 703 0.78 -7.56 5.16
C THR A 703 1.73 -7.98 6.28
N TYR A 704 3.03 -7.79 6.07
CA TYR A 704 4.06 -7.91 7.09
C TYR A 704 4.36 -6.54 7.70
N TRP A 705 4.28 -6.45 9.02
CA TRP A 705 4.72 -5.28 9.79
C TRP A 705 5.90 -5.68 10.67
N ASN A 706 6.88 -4.80 10.81
CA ASN A 706 7.95 -5.01 11.78
C ASN A 706 7.34 -5.12 13.19
N GLN A 707 7.73 -6.17 13.90
CA GLN A 707 7.10 -6.56 15.16
C GLN A 707 7.53 -5.69 16.35
N GLY A 708 8.53 -4.84 16.18
CA GLY A 708 9.06 -4.01 17.26
C GLY A 708 10.07 -2.97 16.79
N CYS A 709 10.64 -2.29 17.77
CA CYS A 709 11.76 -1.37 17.64
C CYS A 709 13.07 -2.14 17.83
N TYR A 710 14.10 -1.77 17.07
CA TYR A 710 15.44 -2.33 17.21
C TYR A 710 16.40 -1.21 17.59
N SER A 711 17.31 -1.47 18.52
CA SER A 711 18.40 -0.55 18.83
C SER A 711 19.70 -1.28 19.07
N PHE A 712 20.80 -0.79 18.50
CA PHE A 712 22.11 -1.43 18.62
C PHE A 712 23.22 -0.40 18.50
N ASP A 713 24.34 -0.65 19.17
CA ASP A 713 25.47 0.27 19.17
C ASP A 713 26.20 0.20 17.83
N CYS A 714 26.52 1.39 17.30
CA CYS A 714 27.33 1.55 16.11
C CYS A 714 28.71 2.13 16.46
N ASP A 715 29.23 1.98 17.69
CA ASP A 715 30.62 2.34 17.99
C ASP A 715 31.58 1.33 17.33
N LEU A 716 32.00 1.66 16.12
CA LEU A 716 32.60 0.74 15.17
C LEU A 716 34.13 0.80 15.18
N GLN A 717 34.75 1.80 15.83
CA GLN A 717 36.20 1.85 16.03
C GLN A 717 36.68 0.77 17.03
N SER A 718 35.92 0.52 18.09
CA SER A 718 36.23 -0.50 19.10
C SER A 718 36.07 -1.93 18.55
N LEU A 719 35.07 -2.16 17.69
CA LEU A 719 34.80 -3.45 17.03
C LEU A 719 35.80 -3.83 15.93
N VAL A 720 36.36 -2.84 15.20
CA VAL A 720 37.37 -3.09 14.15
C VAL A 720 38.79 -3.18 14.73
N THR A 721 39.10 -2.47 15.83
CA THR A 721 40.46 -2.45 16.43
C THR A 721 40.66 -3.40 17.62
N GLY A 722 39.60 -4.07 18.10
CA GLY A 722 39.67 -5.01 19.22
C GLY A 722 39.96 -4.38 20.59
N ARG A 723 39.90 -3.04 20.70
CA ARG A 723 40.03 -2.33 21.98
C ARG A 723 38.64 -2.08 22.54
N VAL A 724 38.33 -2.69 23.68
CA VAL A 724 37.06 -2.50 24.41
C VAL A 724 37.29 -1.45 25.51
N PRO A 725 36.86 -0.18 25.35
CA PRO A 725 36.35 0.53 26.51
C PRO A 725 35.03 -0.14 26.91
N LEU A 726 34.75 -0.26 28.21
CA LEU A 726 33.43 -0.68 28.69
C LEU A 726 32.37 0.22 28.01
N PRO A 727 31.51 -0.33 27.12
CA PRO A 727 30.45 0.48 26.55
C PRO A 727 29.51 0.93 27.68
N PRO A 728 28.96 2.14 27.63
CA PRO A 728 27.86 2.49 28.51
C PRO A 728 26.74 1.44 28.34
N PRO A 729 25.94 1.14 29.38
CA PRO A 729 24.90 0.12 29.28
C PRO A 729 23.94 0.46 28.12
N MET A 730 23.79 -0.50 27.19
CA MET A 730 22.97 -0.34 26.01
C MET A 730 21.54 0.01 26.40
N SER A 731 21.07 1.17 25.96
CA SER A 731 19.72 1.63 26.22
C SER A 731 18.73 0.91 25.31
N GLN A 732 17.75 0.20 25.87
CA GLN A 732 16.68 -0.43 25.11
C GLN A 732 15.62 0.60 24.74
N TRP A 733 15.50 0.94 23.46
CA TRP A 733 14.48 1.85 22.97
C TRP A 733 13.12 1.15 22.82
N LYS A 734 12.05 1.81 23.26
CA LYS A 734 10.69 1.26 23.29
C LYS A 734 9.70 2.25 22.71
N PHE A 735 8.62 1.72 22.11
CA PHE A 735 7.45 2.51 21.79
C PHE A 735 6.76 2.95 23.08
N GLY A 736 6.52 4.25 23.22
CA GLY A 736 5.76 4.83 24.32
C GLY A 736 4.29 5.01 23.97
N ARG A 737 3.98 5.99 23.11
CA ARG A 737 2.60 6.36 22.73
C ARG A 737 2.53 6.99 21.35
N THR A 738 1.33 7.07 20.80
CA THR A 738 1.03 7.81 19.56
C THR A 738 0.42 9.16 19.92
N VAL A 739 0.90 10.22 19.26
CA VAL A 739 0.41 11.61 19.39
C VAL A 739 -0.26 12.03 18.09
N GLU A 740 -1.53 12.39 18.15
CA GLU A 740 -2.29 12.91 17.00
C GLU A 740 -1.95 14.38 16.72
N ILE A 741 -1.91 14.76 15.44
CA ILE A 741 -1.66 16.12 15.00
C ILE A 741 -2.98 16.75 14.52
N ALA A 742 -3.37 17.87 15.13
CA ALA A 742 -4.60 18.61 14.81
C ALA A 742 -4.42 19.53 13.58
N GLU A 743 -5.52 19.96 12.95
CA GLU A 743 -5.48 20.95 11.85
C GLU A 743 -5.12 22.35 12.36
N MET A 744 -4.14 22.99 11.71
CA MET A 744 -3.98 24.44 11.81
C MET A 744 -5.20 25.07 11.11
N SER A 745 -6.07 25.74 11.87
CA SER A 745 -7.21 26.47 11.30
C SER A 745 -6.73 27.55 10.33
N LYS A 746 -7.43 27.74 9.20
CA LYS A 746 -7.10 28.72 8.14
C LYS A 746 -7.20 30.21 8.57
N ALA A 747 -7.33 30.51 9.86
CA ALA A 747 -7.67 31.83 10.36
C ALA A 747 -6.53 32.88 10.36
N GLN A 748 -5.30 32.54 9.95
CA GLN A 748 -4.15 33.45 10.08
C GLN A 748 -3.61 34.08 8.78
N HIS A 749 -4.32 33.96 7.64
CA HIS A 749 -3.84 34.53 6.36
C HIS A 749 -4.75 35.61 5.73
N LEU A 750 -5.44 36.41 6.54
CA LEU A 750 -6.03 37.68 6.10
C LEU A 750 -5.62 38.80 7.06
N SER A 751 -4.37 39.25 6.96
CA SER A 751 -3.98 40.57 7.46
C SER A 751 -4.55 41.61 6.50
N GLY A 752 -5.82 41.97 6.71
CA GLY A 752 -6.55 42.86 5.82
C GLY A 752 -7.98 43.14 6.27
N SER A 753 -8.21 43.36 7.56
CA SER A 753 -9.22 44.28 8.12
C SER A 753 -9.28 44.05 9.63
N GLN A 754 -9.17 45.13 10.41
CA GLN A 754 -9.48 45.09 11.82
C GLN A 754 -10.98 44.91 11.98
N GLY A 755 -11.38 43.69 12.34
CA GLY A 755 -12.65 43.37 12.96
C GLY A 755 -12.35 42.27 13.98
N SER A 756 -12.71 42.49 15.24
CA SER A 756 -12.70 41.46 16.29
C SER A 756 -13.36 40.18 15.77
N PRO A 757 -12.83 38.96 16.05
CA PRO A 757 -13.48 37.73 15.60
C PRO A 757 -14.82 37.59 16.33
N GLU A 758 -15.92 37.84 15.61
CA GLU A 758 -17.26 37.62 16.13
C GLU A 758 -17.53 36.12 16.25
N ARG A 759 -18.03 35.71 17.43
CA ARG A 759 -18.45 34.34 17.73
C ARG A 759 -19.65 33.96 16.86
N ALA A 760 -19.80 32.66 16.55
CA ALA A 760 -20.98 32.16 15.88
C ALA A 760 -22.24 32.46 16.71
N THR A 761 -23.24 33.09 16.10
CA THR A 761 -24.50 33.41 16.80
C THR A 761 -25.36 32.14 16.89
N ASN A 762 -25.45 31.57 18.10
CA ASN A 762 -26.20 30.34 18.35
C ASN A 762 -27.71 30.60 18.40
N THR A 763 -28.47 29.93 17.54
CA THR A 763 -29.92 30.04 17.47
C THR A 763 -30.56 28.92 18.27
N LYS A 764 -31.49 29.25 19.18
CA LYS A 764 -32.26 28.20 19.87
C LYS A 764 -33.24 27.55 18.90
N ILE A 765 -33.29 26.22 18.88
CA ILE A 765 -34.31 25.49 18.14
C ILE A 765 -35.68 25.76 18.79
N PRO A 766 -36.69 26.20 18.02
CA PRO A 766 -38.00 26.52 18.57
C PRO A 766 -38.69 25.26 19.13
N ARG A 767 -39.43 25.44 20.22
CA ARG A 767 -40.22 24.38 20.86
C ARG A 767 -41.69 24.63 20.56
N LEU A 768 -42.41 23.61 20.11
CA LEU A 768 -43.80 23.68 19.65
C LEU A 768 -44.63 22.56 20.26
N ARG A 769 -45.94 22.78 20.35
CA ARG A 769 -46.92 21.71 20.58
C ARG A 769 -47.70 21.52 19.30
N ILE A 770 -47.85 20.26 18.88
CA ILE A 770 -48.60 19.88 17.69
C ILE A 770 -49.88 19.24 18.17
N ALA A 771 -51.02 19.83 17.80
CA ALA A 771 -52.35 19.34 18.15
C ALA A 771 -53.03 18.61 16.99
N MET A 772 -52.58 18.82 15.74
CA MET A 772 -53.15 18.20 14.55
C MET A 772 -52.06 17.75 13.56
N SER A 773 -52.29 16.64 12.87
CA SER A 773 -51.35 16.12 11.84
C SER A 773 -51.00 17.13 10.74
N ALA A 774 -51.95 17.99 10.37
CA ALA A 774 -51.71 19.07 9.40
C ALA A 774 -50.64 20.07 9.86
N GLU A 775 -50.53 20.36 11.15
CA GLU A 775 -49.50 21.27 11.69
C GLU A 775 -48.10 20.68 11.55
N PHE A 776 -47.95 19.36 11.74
CA PHE A 776 -46.67 18.69 11.52
C PHE A 776 -46.28 18.66 10.03
N VAL A 777 -47.25 18.54 9.12
CA VAL A 777 -46.97 18.66 7.67
C VAL A 777 -46.40 20.04 7.33
N GLU A 778 -46.92 21.11 7.95
CA GLU A 778 -46.36 22.46 7.78
C GLU A 778 -44.94 22.59 8.37
N VAL A 779 -44.64 21.91 9.47
CA VAL A 779 -43.27 21.79 10.01
C VAL A 779 -42.32 21.11 9.01
N VAL A 780 -42.76 20.00 8.40
CA VAL A 780 -41.97 19.28 7.39
C VAL A 780 -41.71 20.18 6.17
N LYS A 781 -42.74 20.91 5.70
CA LYS A 781 -42.60 21.87 4.58
C LYS A 781 -41.67 23.03 4.91
N ALA A 782 -41.69 23.52 6.15
CA ALA A 782 -40.82 24.61 6.58
C ALA A 782 -39.32 24.24 6.58
N GLY A 783 -38.98 22.93 6.65
CA GLY A 783 -37.62 22.43 6.47
C GLY A 783 -36.62 22.89 7.55
N LYS A 784 -37.11 23.27 8.73
CA LYS A 784 -36.32 23.77 9.87
C LYS A 784 -36.49 22.84 11.08
N PRO A 785 -35.44 22.67 11.91
CA PRO A 785 -35.55 21.83 13.10
C PRO A 785 -36.50 22.46 14.11
N VAL A 786 -37.28 21.62 14.79
CA VAL A 786 -38.17 22.00 15.89
C VAL A 786 -38.14 20.93 16.97
N VAL A 787 -38.31 21.32 18.24
CA VAL A 787 -38.61 20.36 19.30
C VAL A 787 -40.11 20.35 19.54
N ILE A 788 -40.71 19.17 19.54
CA ILE A 788 -42.13 18.95 19.78
C ILE A 788 -42.30 18.45 21.21
N GLU A 789 -43.14 19.15 21.98
CA GLU A 789 -43.39 18.88 23.39
C GLU A 789 -44.83 18.42 23.63
N GLY A 790 -45.04 17.62 24.68
CA GLY A 790 -46.37 17.23 25.12
C GLY A 790 -47.05 16.17 24.26
N CYS A 791 -46.33 15.58 23.30
CA CYS A 791 -46.80 14.44 22.51
C CYS A 791 -46.54 13.14 23.28
N PRO A 792 -47.55 12.29 23.52
CA PRO A 792 -47.35 11.02 24.23
C PRO A 792 -46.57 10.03 23.35
N LEU A 793 -45.46 9.49 23.86
CA LEU A 793 -44.62 8.48 23.20
C LEU A 793 -45.01 7.04 23.56
N GLY A 794 -46.16 6.84 24.21
CA GLY A 794 -46.56 5.57 24.83
C GLY A 794 -46.00 5.38 26.24
N THR A 795 -46.05 4.16 26.76
CA THR A 795 -45.58 3.83 28.12
C THR A 795 -44.06 3.69 28.24
N CYS A 796 -43.31 3.82 27.15
CA CYS A 796 -41.86 3.64 27.14
C CYS A 796 -41.11 4.64 28.04
N VAL A 797 -41.61 5.87 28.17
CA VAL A 797 -40.99 6.93 29.00
C VAL A 797 -40.98 6.53 30.48
N ASP A 798 -42.02 5.84 30.92
CA ASP A 798 -42.14 5.37 32.31
C ASP A 798 -41.50 3.98 32.52
N LYS A 799 -41.70 3.05 31.57
CA LYS A 799 -41.32 1.65 31.73
C LYS A 799 -39.85 1.35 31.43
N TRP A 800 -39.21 2.02 30.48
CA TRP A 800 -37.89 1.63 29.93
C TRP A 800 -36.73 2.00 30.87
N THR A 801 -36.74 1.40 32.05
CA THR A 801 -35.62 1.37 32.99
C THR A 801 -34.55 0.38 32.52
N THR A 802 -33.33 0.51 33.04
CA THR A 802 -32.23 -0.42 32.74
C THR A 802 -32.61 -1.88 33.01
N GLN A 803 -33.34 -2.14 34.09
CA GLN A 803 -33.79 -3.49 34.45
C GLN A 803 -34.86 -3.99 33.48
N TYR A 804 -35.88 -3.17 33.22
CA TYR A 804 -36.96 -3.52 32.29
C TYR A 804 -36.43 -3.87 30.89
N LEU A 805 -35.51 -3.06 30.36
CA LEU A 805 -34.91 -3.31 29.05
C LEU A 805 -34.13 -4.63 29.03
N LYS A 806 -33.38 -4.96 30.09
CA LYS A 806 -32.67 -6.25 30.18
C LYS A 806 -33.62 -7.43 30.18
N ASP A 807 -34.75 -7.31 30.87
CA ASP A 807 -35.75 -8.37 31.00
C ASP A 807 -36.51 -8.58 29.69
N GLN A 808 -36.92 -7.51 29.00
CA GLN A 808 -37.69 -7.60 27.74
C GLN A 808 -36.83 -7.98 26.54
N VAL A 809 -35.63 -7.42 26.41
CA VAL A 809 -34.73 -7.70 25.26
C VAL A 809 -34.00 -9.04 25.43
N GLY A 810 -33.81 -9.48 26.67
CA GLY A 810 -33.09 -10.70 27.03
C GLY A 810 -31.63 -10.43 27.36
N TYR A 811 -31.21 -10.85 28.55
CA TYR A 811 -29.86 -10.59 29.08
C TYR A 811 -28.73 -11.07 28.15
N ASP A 812 -28.87 -12.24 27.55
CA ASP A 812 -27.83 -12.87 26.71
C ASP A 812 -27.91 -12.51 25.22
N ARG A 813 -28.94 -11.77 24.81
CA ARG A 813 -29.15 -11.39 23.40
C ARG A 813 -27.92 -10.66 22.86
N LYS A 814 -27.41 -11.09 21.72
CA LYS A 814 -26.22 -10.48 21.11
C LYS A 814 -26.59 -9.19 20.37
N VAL A 815 -25.88 -8.11 20.68
CA VAL A 815 -26.03 -6.81 20.04
C VAL A 815 -24.67 -6.28 19.59
N VAL A 816 -24.67 -5.45 18.55
CA VAL A 816 -23.47 -4.77 18.04
C VAL A 816 -23.40 -3.37 18.64
N VAL A 817 -22.25 -3.02 19.19
CA VAL A 817 -22.02 -1.72 19.84
C VAL A 817 -20.78 -1.04 19.25
N HIS A 818 -20.82 0.29 19.19
CA HIS A 818 -19.61 1.09 19.05
C HIS A 818 -19.00 1.26 20.44
N GLU A 819 -17.77 0.81 20.63
CA GLU A 819 -17.01 0.96 21.86
C GLU A 819 -15.87 1.96 21.62
N ALA A 820 -15.93 3.11 22.31
CA ALA A 820 -15.00 4.22 22.11
C ALA A 820 -14.02 4.36 23.29
N GLY A 821 -12.76 4.69 23.00
CA GLY A 821 -11.77 5.03 24.03
C GLY A 821 -11.92 6.46 24.58
N SER A 822 -12.47 7.36 23.76
CA SER A 822 -12.70 8.78 24.07
C SER A 822 -14.19 9.10 24.22
N SER A 823 -14.49 10.21 24.89
CA SER A 823 -15.86 10.74 25.03
C SER A 823 -16.43 11.31 23.73
N THR A 824 -15.63 11.45 22.68
CA THR A 824 -16.05 11.91 21.35
C THR A 824 -15.69 10.87 20.30
N MET A 825 -16.66 10.39 19.53
CA MET A 825 -16.42 9.51 18.39
C MET A 825 -16.16 10.31 17.12
N ASP A 826 -15.27 9.80 16.28
CA ASP A 826 -14.98 10.30 14.94
C ASP A 826 -15.04 9.12 13.94
N PHE A 827 -15.96 9.23 12.98
CA PHE A 827 -16.17 8.22 11.95
C PHE A 827 -15.02 8.12 10.94
N ASN A 828 -14.40 9.23 10.59
CA ASN A 828 -13.30 9.28 9.62
C ASN A 828 -12.01 8.74 10.24
N ALA A 829 -11.73 9.10 11.50
CA ALA A 829 -10.60 8.57 12.26
C ALA A 829 -10.81 7.12 12.74
N LYS A 830 -12.08 6.66 12.78
CA LYS A 830 -12.49 5.35 13.30
C LYS A 830 -11.93 5.07 14.70
N ASN A 831 -12.06 6.04 15.60
CA ASN A 831 -11.56 5.95 16.98
C ASN A 831 -12.44 5.09 17.92
N PHE A 832 -13.27 4.21 17.35
CA PHE A 832 -14.15 3.27 18.05
C PHE A 832 -14.10 1.89 17.37
N ALA A 833 -14.41 0.84 18.12
CA ALA A 833 -14.48 -0.53 17.63
C ALA A 833 -15.94 -1.02 17.50
N TYR A 834 -16.20 -1.91 16.55
CA TYR A 834 -17.46 -2.66 16.47
C TYR A 834 -17.33 -3.93 17.32
N VAL A 835 -18.11 -4.03 18.39
CA VAL A 835 -18.03 -5.16 19.33
C VAL A 835 -19.40 -5.82 19.44
N THR A 836 -19.43 -7.14 19.36
CA THR A 836 -20.65 -7.91 19.65
C THR A 836 -20.65 -8.26 21.15
N LYS A 837 -21.64 -7.78 21.89
CA LYS A 837 -21.79 -8.04 23.33
C LYS A 837 -23.16 -8.64 23.63
N ALA A 838 -23.29 -9.31 24.78
CA ALA A 838 -24.60 -9.64 25.32
C ALA A 838 -25.27 -8.35 25.84
N PHE A 839 -26.58 -8.24 25.68
CA PHE A 839 -27.34 -7.02 25.96
C PHE A 839 -27.31 -6.63 27.45
N GLY A 840 -27.39 -7.61 28.35
CA GLY A 840 -27.29 -7.42 29.80
C GLY A 840 -26.00 -6.75 30.25
N PRO A 841 -24.82 -7.34 29.93
CA PRO A 841 -23.52 -6.71 30.17
C PRO A 841 -23.38 -5.33 29.51
N PHE A 842 -23.83 -5.17 28.27
CA PHE A 842 -23.85 -3.88 27.58
C PHE A 842 -24.62 -2.81 28.40
N MET A 843 -25.84 -3.11 28.82
CA MET A 843 -26.66 -2.20 29.63
C MET A 843 -26.03 -1.88 30.98
N SER A 844 -25.37 -2.85 31.62
CA SER A 844 -24.63 -2.62 32.87
C SER A 844 -23.41 -1.72 32.68
N GLU A 845 -22.64 -1.93 31.61
CA GLU A 845 -21.46 -1.11 31.27
C GLU A 845 -21.86 0.33 30.95
N VAL A 846 -22.93 0.53 30.16
CA VAL A 846 -23.46 1.87 29.87
C VAL A 846 -23.92 2.57 31.15
N ALA A 847 -24.69 1.90 32.00
CA ALA A 847 -25.13 2.46 33.28
C ALA A 847 -23.97 2.77 34.23
N GLY A 848 -22.82 2.10 34.07
CA GLY A 848 -21.57 2.37 34.77
C GLY A 848 -20.69 3.46 34.13
N GLY A 849 -21.19 4.22 33.16
CA GLY A 849 -20.43 5.28 32.47
C GLY A 849 -19.56 4.80 31.31
N GLY A 850 -19.78 3.57 30.82
CA GLY A 850 -19.09 3.02 29.66
C GLY A 850 -19.41 3.81 28.39
N LYS A 851 -18.36 4.21 27.64
CA LYS A 851 -18.45 4.99 26.39
C LYS A 851 -18.90 4.13 25.21
N LEU A 852 -20.13 3.64 25.29
CA LEU A 852 -20.72 2.70 24.35
C LEU A 852 -21.93 3.31 23.64
N TYR A 853 -22.14 2.92 22.39
CA TYR A 853 -23.31 3.32 21.62
C TYR A 853 -23.90 2.11 20.88
N LEU A 854 -25.19 1.83 21.07
CA LEU A 854 -25.87 0.72 20.42
C LEU A 854 -26.01 0.97 18.91
N ARG A 855 -25.54 0.02 18.11
CA ARG A 855 -25.79 -0.03 16.68
C ARG A 855 -26.92 -1.01 16.41
N ALA A 856 -28.17 -0.54 16.55
CA ALA A 856 -29.34 -1.33 16.19
C ALA A 856 -29.41 -1.54 14.68
N LEU A 857 -29.65 -2.79 14.28
CA LEU A 857 -29.78 -3.28 12.91
C LEU A 857 -30.96 -4.24 12.85
N SER A 858 -31.46 -4.50 11.64
CA SER A 858 -32.44 -5.57 11.43
C SER A 858 -31.93 -6.90 12.00
N GLU A 859 -32.75 -7.58 12.79
CA GLU A 859 -32.42 -8.88 13.39
C GLU A 859 -32.27 -9.98 12.33
N ASP A 860 -33.25 -10.07 11.43
CA ASP A 860 -33.28 -11.12 10.41
C ASP A 860 -32.26 -10.88 9.29
N ARG A 861 -32.20 -9.64 8.76
CA ARG A 861 -31.46 -9.32 7.54
C ARG A 861 -30.74 -7.97 7.64
N PRO A 862 -29.71 -7.84 8.50
CA PRO A 862 -29.01 -6.58 8.78
C PRO A 862 -28.32 -5.92 7.57
N THR A 863 -28.13 -6.65 6.47
CA THR A 863 -27.53 -6.15 5.21
C THR A 863 -28.54 -5.93 4.08
N ALA A 864 -29.83 -6.20 4.32
CA ALA A 864 -30.88 -6.13 3.30
C ALA A 864 -32.16 -5.41 3.75
N GLN A 865 -32.42 -5.30 5.05
CA GLN A 865 -33.61 -4.65 5.61
C GLN A 865 -33.21 -3.52 6.57
N PRO A 866 -33.88 -2.36 6.50
CA PRO A 866 -33.75 -1.31 7.52
C PRO A 866 -34.14 -1.82 8.91
N ALA A 867 -33.59 -1.20 9.95
CA ALA A 867 -33.99 -1.52 11.33
C ALA A 867 -35.44 -1.07 11.58
N CYS A 868 -36.20 -1.91 12.27
CA CYS A 868 -37.58 -1.69 12.63
C CYS A 868 -37.79 -2.15 14.07
N LEU A 869 -38.03 -1.21 14.98
CA LEU A 869 -38.22 -1.49 16.42
C LEU A 869 -39.25 -2.61 16.65
N ALA A 870 -40.36 -2.60 15.90
CA ALA A 870 -41.43 -3.58 16.05
C ALA A 870 -41.02 -5.01 15.67
N SER A 871 -40.15 -5.16 14.67
CA SER A 871 -39.65 -6.46 14.21
C SER A 871 -38.42 -6.91 15.00
N ASP A 872 -37.52 -5.97 15.30
CA ASP A 872 -36.22 -6.26 15.91
C ASP A 872 -36.32 -6.36 17.44
N PHE A 873 -37.28 -5.68 18.07
CA PHE A 873 -37.50 -5.68 19.52
C PHE A 873 -39.01 -5.77 19.84
N PRO A 874 -39.69 -6.87 19.43
CA PRO A 874 -41.15 -6.97 19.51
C PRO A 874 -41.69 -6.81 20.94
N GLN A 875 -40.92 -7.21 21.96
CA GLN A 875 -41.28 -7.06 23.38
C GLN A 875 -41.30 -5.60 23.85
N LEU A 876 -40.61 -4.69 23.15
CA LEU A 876 -40.60 -3.25 23.43
C LEU A 876 -41.56 -2.48 22.53
N ALA A 877 -42.06 -3.09 21.46
CA ALA A 877 -42.79 -2.41 20.39
C ALA A 877 -44.05 -1.71 20.89
N ASP A 878 -44.85 -2.40 21.72
CA ASP A 878 -46.13 -1.89 22.20
C ASP A 878 -45.98 -0.70 23.18
N ASP A 879 -44.80 -0.57 23.80
CA ASP A 879 -44.52 0.53 24.74
C ASP A 879 -44.27 1.86 24.04
N PHE A 880 -43.74 1.84 22.80
CA PHE A 880 -43.42 3.04 22.04
C PHE A 880 -44.47 3.30 20.97
N GLN A 881 -45.20 4.40 21.11
CA GLN A 881 -46.26 4.78 20.17
C GLN A 881 -46.10 6.24 19.77
N LEU A 882 -46.08 6.50 18.45
CA LEU A 882 -46.20 7.86 17.94
C LEU A 882 -47.69 8.26 17.93
N PRO A 883 -48.03 9.48 18.36
CA PRO A 883 -49.41 9.89 18.45
C PRO A 883 -49.95 10.29 17.06
N GLU A 884 -51.27 10.41 16.91
CA GLU A 884 -51.94 10.62 15.61
C GLU A 884 -51.52 11.93 14.92
N GLU A 885 -51.13 12.92 15.72
CA GLU A 885 -50.57 14.20 15.30
C GLU A 885 -49.26 14.04 14.50
N LEU A 886 -48.58 12.89 14.62
CA LEU A 886 -47.38 12.54 13.84
C LEU A 886 -47.64 11.43 12.81
N SER A 887 -48.91 11.18 12.45
CA SER A 887 -49.31 10.16 11.46
C SER A 887 -48.59 10.29 10.11
N PHE A 888 -48.16 11.49 9.72
CA PHE A 888 -47.31 11.68 8.53
C PHE A 888 -46.00 10.89 8.62
N VAL A 889 -45.37 10.83 9.79
CA VAL A 889 -44.14 10.04 10.02
C VAL A 889 -44.44 8.56 9.84
N THR A 890 -45.49 8.06 10.50
CA THR A 890 -45.88 6.64 10.45
C THR A 890 -46.23 6.19 9.03
N ASN A 891 -47.00 7.01 8.29
CA ASN A 891 -47.42 6.72 6.92
C ASN A 891 -46.26 6.73 5.92
N ASN A 892 -45.17 7.42 6.23
CA ASN A 892 -43.99 7.55 5.37
C ASN A 892 -42.73 6.91 5.97
N ALA A 893 -42.90 6.07 7.00
CA ALA A 893 -41.80 5.50 7.76
C ALA A 893 -40.89 4.64 6.87
N PHE A 894 -39.58 4.82 7.05
CA PHE A 894 -38.54 4.04 6.40
C PHE A 894 -37.83 3.11 7.40
N SER A 895 -37.51 3.60 8.59
CA SER A 895 -36.90 2.80 9.66
C SER A 895 -37.21 3.38 11.04
N SER A 896 -37.17 2.53 12.08
CA SER A 896 -37.32 2.92 13.48
C SER A 896 -36.21 2.26 14.31
N VAL A 897 -35.27 3.09 14.78
CA VAL A 897 -33.99 2.63 15.32
C VAL A 897 -33.92 2.87 16.83
N LEU A 898 -33.75 1.81 17.61
CA LEU A 898 -33.47 1.90 19.04
C LEU A 898 -32.07 2.49 19.27
N ARG A 899 -31.97 3.59 20.02
CA ARG A 899 -30.71 4.23 20.39
C ARG A 899 -30.49 4.09 21.88
N ILE A 900 -29.38 3.47 22.27
CA ILE A 900 -28.91 3.41 23.65
C ILE A 900 -27.46 3.88 23.65
N SER A 901 -27.15 4.86 24.49
CA SER A 901 -25.82 5.46 24.54
C SER A 901 -25.37 5.76 25.96
N GLY A 902 -24.09 5.53 26.22
CA GLY A 902 -23.38 6.04 27.41
C GLY A 902 -22.89 7.48 27.22
N PRO A 903 -21.91 7.95 28.03
CA PRO A 903 -21.35 9.30 27.96
C PRO A 903 -20.37 9.45 26.77
N VAL A 904 -20.90 9.29 25.55
CA VAL A 904 -20.16 9.41 24.29
C VAL A 904 -20.90 10.29 23.28
N THR A 905 -20.20 11.29 22.73
CA THR A 905 -20.65 12.22 21.70
C THR A 905 -20.58 11.57 20.32
N MET A 906 -21.66 11.72 19.56
CA MET A 906 -21.73 11.27 18.15
C MET A 906 -20.97 12.22 17.23
N TRP A 907 -20.27 11.70 16.23
CA TRP A 907 -19.59 12.51 15.22
C TRP A 907 -20.57 13.44 14.48
N LEU A 908 -20.06 14.54 13.92
CA LEU A 908 -20.83 15.44 13.06
C LEU A 908 -21.17 14.72 11.75
N HIS A 909 -22.44 14.64 11.39
CA HIS A 909 -22.93 13.99 10.18
C HIS A 909 -24.20 14.66 9.66
N TYR A 910 -24.67 14.25 8.48
CA TYR A 910 -26.03 14.53 8.04
C TYR A 910 -26.71 13.23 7.63
N ASP A 911 -28.04 13.22 7.72
CA ASP A 911 -28.87 12.15 7.20
C ASP A 911 -29.61 12.66 5.95
N VAL A 912 -29.74 11.80 4.94
CA VAL A 912 -30.41 12.20 3.68
C VAL A 912 -31.93 12.24 3.86
N MET A 913 -32.48 11.33 4.67
CA MET A 913 -33.90 11.32 5.03
C MET A 913 -34.18 12.21 6.24
N ALA A 914 -35.40 12.75 6.29
CA ALA A 914 -35.92 13.38 7.48
C ALA A 914 -36.08 12.35 8.60
N ASN A 915 -35.93 12.77 9.85
CA ASN A 915 -36.19 11.90 10.98
C ASN A 915 -36.74 12.65 12.19
N ILE A 916 -37.40 11.91 13.09
CA ILE A 916 -37.73 12.38 14.43
C ILE A 916 -36.93 11.60 15.47
N TYR A 917 -36.28 12.32 16.37
CA TYR A 917 -35.52 11.77 17.48
C TYR A 917 -36.34 11.87 18.76
N CYS A 918 -36.90 10.74 19.20
CA CYS A 918 -37.78 10.67 20.37
C CYS A 918 -36.97 10.29 21.61
N GLN A 919 -36.73 11.25 22.51
CA GLN A 919 -35.94 11.04 23.72
C GLN A 919 -36.79 10.33 24.79
N VAL A 920 -36.45 9.09 25.15
CA VAL A 920 -37.23 8.27 26.09
C VAL A 920 -36.71 8.39 27.52
N SER A 921 -35.39 8.30 27.71
CA SER A 921 -34.76 8.46 29.03
C SER A 921 -33.38 9.12 28.92
N GLY A 922 -32.96 9.85 29.94
CA GLY A 922 -31.74 10.66 29.92
C GLY A 922 -31.92 11.99 29.17
N SER A 923 -30.83 12.75 29.01
CA SER A 923 -30.84 14.05 28.33
C SER A 923 -29.67 14.19 27.36
N LYS A 924 -29.92 14.88 26.24
CA LYS A 924 -28.93 15.10 25.17
C LYS A 924 -28.95 16.54 24.68
N ARG A 925 -27.76 17.09 24.48
CA ARG A 925 -27.53 18.39 23.82
C ARG A 925 -27.27 18.14 22.34
N PHE A 926 -28.11 18.73 21.49
CA PHE A 926 -28.01 18.67 20.04
C PHE A 926 -27.50 20.00 19.49
N VAL A 927 -26.56 19.94 18.55
CA VAL A 927 -26.15 21.10 17.74
C VAL A 927 -26.33 20.72 16.28
N LEU A 928 -27.10 21.53 15.58
CA LEU A 928 -27.51 21.37 14.19
C LEU A 928 -27.03 22.56 13.36
N TYR A 929 -26.79 22.37 12.08
CA TYR A 929 -26.40 23.41 11.14
C TYR A 929 -27.26 23.31 9.88
N PRO A 930 -27.66 24.45 9.29
CA PRO A 930 -28.39 24.45 8.04
C PRO A 930 -27.51 23.87 6.92
N PRO A 931 -28.10 23.26 5.88
CA PRO A 931 -27.34 22.66 4.76
C PRO A 931 -26.37 23.64 4.07
N SER A 932 -26.64 24.94 4.14
CA SER A 932 -25.78 26.01 3.63
C SER A 932 -24.42 26.14 4.32
N ASP A 933 -24.19 25.45 5.44
CA ASP A 933 -22.91 25.45 6.16
C ASP A 933 -22.01 24.24 5.84
N VAL A 934 -22.42 23.38 4.90
CA VAL A 934 -21.69 22.14 4.55
C VAL A 934 -20.22 22.41 4.13
N ASP A 935 -19.97 23.52 3.44
CA ASP A 935 -18.64 23.95 2.98
C ASP A 935 -17.76 24.49 4.12
N LYS A 936 -18.38 24.96 5.21
CA LYS A 936 -17.71 25.49 6.40
C LYS A 936 -17.36 24.40 7.42
N LEU A 937 -18.02 23.24 7.35
CA LEU A 937 -17.91 22.14 8.31
C LEU A 937 -17.03 20.98 7.83
N THR A 938 -16.22 21.18 6.78
CA THR A 938 -15.14 20.27 6.36
C THR A 938 -15.61 18.88 5.87
N PHE A 939 -16.77 18.78 5.23
CA PHE A 939 -17.22 17.53 4.61
C PHE A 939 -16.44 17.25 3.32
N ALA A 940 -15.82 16.06 3.22
CA ALA A 940 -15.18 15.63 1.98
C ALA A 940 -16.24 15.31 0.91
N PRO A 941 -15.95 15.53 -0.40
CA PRO A 941 -16.90 15.20 -1.47
C PRO A 941 -17.38 13.74 -1.42
N GLY A 942 -18.69 13.55 -1.23
CA GLY A 942 -19.31 12.23 -1.13
C GLY A 942 -19.16 11.53 0.23
N ALA A 943 -18.69 12.25 1.26
CA ALA A 943 -18.73 11.80 2.65
C ALA A 943 -19.99 12.36 3.35
N SER A 944 -20.54 11.58 4.27
CA SER A 944 -21.70 11.96 5.10
C SER A 944 -21.31 12.33 6.53
N SER A 945 -20.02 12.44 6.84
CA SER A 945 -19.51 12.74 8.18
C SER A 945 -18.27 13.62 8.15
N SER A 946 -18.10 14.41 9.21
CA SER A 946 -16.98 15.33 9.41
C SER A 946 -16.27 15.06 10.73
N SER A 947 -14.96 15.32 10.76
CA SER A 947 -14.10 15.19 11.95
C SER A 947 -14.11 16.44 12.84
N VAL A 948 -14.92 17.45 12.53
CA VAL A 948 -15.04 18.65 13.36
C VAL A 948 -15.69 18.27 14.69
N ASP A 949 -14.97 18.48 15.79
CA ASP A 949 -15.51 18.39 17.14
C ASP A 949 -16.24 19.68 17.50
N VAL A 950 -17.52 19.73 17.13
CA VAL A 950 -18.38 20.91 17.30
C VAL A 950 -18.43 21.40 18.74
N PHE A 951 -18.45 20.51 19.72
CA PHE A 951 -18.64 20.92 21.12
C PHE A 951 -17.40 21.55 21.74
N SER A 952 -16.19 21.24 21.23
CA SER A 952 -14.96 21.92 21.63
C SER A 952 -14.68 23.18 20.81
N GLU A 953 -15.25 23.29 19.60
CA GLU A 953 -14.99 24.37 18.65
C GLU A 953 -16.11 25.42 18.55
N LEU A 954 -17.24 25.26 19.25
CA LEU A 954 -18.41 26.16 19.16
C LEU A 954 -18.06 27.63 19.48
N GLU A 955 -17.09 27.83 20.36
CA GLU A 955 -16.59 29.13 20.80
C GLU A 955 -15.41 29.64 19.96
N SER A 956 -14.93 28.83 19.01
CA SER A 956 -13.72 29.14 18.27
C SER A 956 -14.03 30.01 17.04
N PRO A 957 -13.07 30.85 16.60
CA PRO A 957 -13.20 31.61 15.36
C PRO A 957 -13.41 30.73 14.11
N ARG A 958 -13.14 29.42 14.20
CA ARG A 958 -13.31 28.47 13.08
C ARG A 958 -14.77 28.32 12.68
N LEU A 959 -15.68 28.30 13.68
CA LEU A 959 -17.11 28.16 13.46
C LEU A 959 -17.84 29.50 13.40
N ALA A 960 -17.14 30.63 13.51
CA ALA A 960 -17.71 31.98 13.49
C ALA A 960 -18.65 32.26 12.30
N SER A 961 -18.33 31.71 11.12
CA SER A 961 -19.13 31.88 9.90
C SER A 961 -20.28 30.88 9.75
N THR A 962 -20.45 29.97 10.71
CA THR A 962 -21.54 28.99 10.74
C THR A 962 -22.74 29.50 11.53
N HIS A 963 -23.87 28.83 11.36
CA HIS A 963 -25.16 29.17 11.93
C HIS A 963 -25.66 28.01 12.81
N PRO A 964 -25.06 27.77 13.99
CA PRO A 964 -25.47 26.68 14.86
C PRO A 964 -26.89 26.89 15.41
N HIS A 965 -27.63 25.79 15.44
CA HIS A 965 -28.95 25.64 16.06
C HIS A 965 -28.87 24.65 17.21
N GLU A 966 -29.27 25.04 18.41
CA GLU A 966 -29.11 24.21 19.60
C GLU A 966 -30.43 23.88 20.31
N ALA A 967 -30.56 22.63 20.78
CA ALA A 967 -31.58 22.18 21.71
C ALA A 967 -31.01 21.23 22.76
N VAL A 968 -31.60 21.23 23.94
CA VAL A 968 -31.48 20.13 24.91
C VAL A 968 -32.79 19.37 24.91
N LEU A 969 -32.71 18.05 24.75
CA LEU A 969 -33.86 17.15 24.82
C LEU A 969 -33.90 16.45 26.17
N GLY A 970 -35.06 16.44 26.81
CA GLY A 970 -35.36 15.63 27.98
C GLY A 970 -36.31 14.48 27.64
N PRO A 971 -36.60 13.59 28.61
CA PRO A 971 -37.59 12.51 28.43
C PRO A 971 -38.94 13.06 27.96
N GLY A 972 -39.48 12.51 26.88
CA GLY A 972 -40.74 12.93 26.25
C GLY A 972 -40.59 13.96 25.12
N ASP A 973 -39.40 14.57 24.95
CA ASP A 973 -39.16 15.50 23.85
C ASP A 973 -38.94 14.76 22.52
N ILE A 974 -39.44 15.36 21.43
CA ILE A 974 -39.23 14.86 20.06
C ILE A 974 -38.54 15.94 19.24
N LEU A 975 -37.34 15.68 18.73
CA LEU A 975 -36.67 16.59 17.80
C LEU A 975 -36.97 16.19 16.36
N PHE A 976 -37.56 17.10 15.59
CA PHE A 976 -37.62 16.96 14.13
C PHE A 976 -36.29 17.39 13.52
N LEU A 977 -35.65 16.45 12.80
CA LEU A 977 -34.43 16.64 12.02
C LEU A 977 -34.80 16.67 10.52
N PRO A 978 -34.76 17.85 9.87
CA PRO A 978 -35.04 17.94 8.45
C PRO A 978 -33.93 17.26 7.63
N PRO A 979 -34.21 16.87 6.37
CA PRO A 979 -33.22 16.20 5.53
C PRO A 979 -31.98 17.08 5.33
N VAL A 980 -30.81 16.45 5.27
CA VAL A 980 -29.48 17.04 5.03
C VAL A 980 -29.03 18.12 6.02
N TRP A 981 -29.74 18.30 7.14
CA TRP A 981 -29.24 19.11 8.25
C TRP A 981 -28.06 18.42 8.93
N LEU A 982 -26.96 19.15 9.08
CA LEU A 982 -25.72 18.62 9.66
C LEU A 982 -25.85 18.69 11.18
N HIS A 983 -25.55 17.61 11.89
CA HIS A 983 -25.86 17.53 13.32
C HIS A 983 -24.90 16.62 14.09
N THR A 984 -24.81 16.91 15.38
CA THR A 984 -24.12 16.10 16.39
C THR A 984 -24.90 16.16 17.70
N ALA A 985 -24.68 15.19 18.57
CA ALA A 985 -25.31 15.12 19.88
C ALA A 985 -24.31 14.67 20.95
N ALA A 986 -24.28 15.41 22.06
CA ALA A 986 -23.54 15.07 23.26
C ALA A 986 -24.53 14.67 24.38
N PRO A 987 -24.30 13.56 25.09
CA PRO A 987 -25.10 13.20 26.25
C PRO A 987 -24.85 14.16 27.42
N LEU A 988 -25.91 14.50 28.15
CA LEU A 988 -25.85 15.23 29.41
C LEU A 988 -26.07 14.32 30.62
N THR A 989 -26.44 13.06 30.39
CA THR A 989 -26.61 12.00 31.38
C THR A 989 -25.77 10.78 31.01
N ASP A 990 -25.38 9.98 32.01
CA ASP A 990 -24.51 8.80 31.80
C ASP A 990 -25.17 7.70 30.96
N LEU A 991 -26.49 7.62 30.97
CA LEU A 991 -27.29 6.71 30.14
C LEU A 991 -28.36 7.53 29.42
N GLY A 992 -28.55 7.25 28.14
CA GLY A 992 -29.66 7.78 27.35
C GLY A 992 -30.28 6.72 26.45
N VAL A 993 -31.61 6.68 26.42
CA VAL A 993 -32.41 5.82 25.54
C VAL A 993 -33.33 6.68 24.69
N ALA A 994 -33.40 6.38 23.40
CA ALA A 994 -34.24 7.08 22.43
C ALA A 994 -34.68 6.16 21.29
N VAL A 995 -35.70 6.56 20.56
CA VAL A 995 -36.10 5.92 19.29
C VAL A 995 -35.97 6.95 18.18
N ASN A 996 -35.19 6.64 17.15
CA ASN A 996 -35.04 7.50 15.98
C ASN A 996 -35.84 6.95 14.81
N VAL A 997 -36.85 7.68 14.34
CA VAL A 997 -37.73 7.24 13.24
C VAL A 997 -37.42 8.05 11.99
N PHE A 998 -36.90 7.37 10.96
CA PHE A 998 -36.61 7.96 9.65
C PHE A 998 -37.82 7.80 8.74
N PHE A 999 -38.12 8.82 7.95
CA PHE A 999 -39.26 8.80 7.03
C PHE A 999 -38.94 9.57 5.74
N ARG A 1000 -39.65 9.20 4.67
CA ARG A 1000 -39.50 9.84 3.36
C ARG A 1000 -40.27 11.15 3.34
N SER A 1001 -39.56 12.25 3.10
CA SER A 1001 -40.16 13.60 2.97
C SER A 1001 -40.21 14.10 1.53
N LEU A 1002 -39.51 13.45 0.59
CA LEU A 1002 -39.57 13.75 -0.84
C LEU A 1002 -40.54 12.79 -1.55
N GLU A 1003 -41.41 13.32 -2.39
CA GLU A 1003 -42.30 12.53 -3.26
C GLU A 1003 -41.52 11.69 -4.29
N SER A 1004 -40.40 12.24 -4.79
CA SER A 1004 -39.48 11.57 -5.72
C SER A 1004 -38.05 12.10 -5.58
N GLY A 1005 -37.06 11.38 -6.14
CA GLY A 1005 -35.66 11.84 -6.19
C GLY A 1005 -34.67 11.04 -5.32
N TYR A 1006 -35.15 10.18 -4.42
CA TYR A 1006 -34.28 9.21 -3.74
C TYR A 1006 -33.65 8.22 -4.74
N SER A 1007 -32.41 7.82 -4.47
CA SER A 1007 -31.69 6.88 -5.33
C SER A 1007 -32.35 5.49 -5.35
N PRO A 1008 -32.58 4.90 -6.53
CA PRO A 1008 -33.14 3.55 -6.63
C PRO A 1008 -32.10 2.51 -6.20
N GLY A 1009 -32.57 1.43 -5.58
CA GLY A 1009 -31.72 0.31 -5.14
C GLY A 1009 -31.68 0.17 -3.62
N ARG A 1010 -30.72 -0.61 -3.14
CA ARG A 1010 -30.63 -0.95 -1.72
C ARG A 1010 -30.06 0.22 -0.92
N ASP A 1011 -30.85 0.73 0.01
CA ASP A 1011 -30.42 1.64 1.08
C ASP A 1011 -31.01 1.08 2.37
N VAL A 1012 -30.15 0.60 3.27
CA VAL A 1012 -30.56 -0.02 4.55
C VAL A 1012 -30.54 1.00 5.69
N TYR A 1013 -29.76 2.08 5.52
CA TYR A 1013 -29.52 3.07 6.57
C TYR A 1013 -30.25 4.40 6.30
N GLY A 1014 -30.80 4.60 5.11
CA GLY A 1014 -31.48 5.83 4.72
C GLY A 1014 -30.51 6.99 4.41
N ASN A 1015 -29.24 6.65 4.19
CA ASN A 1015 -28.12 7.60 4.06
C ASN A 1015 -27.49 7.59 2.66
N ARG A 1016 -28.15 6.97 1.68
CA ARG A 1016 -27.72 7.09 0.29
C ARG A 1016 -28.15 8.45 -0.26
N ASP A 1017 -27.21 9.18 -0.87
CA ASP A 1017 -27.48 10.47 -1.48
C ASP A 1017 -28.61 10.41 -2.53
N VAL A 1018 -29.26 11.54 -2.76
CA VAL A 1018 -30.30 11.67 -3.78
C VAL A 1018 -29.76 11.37 -5.18
N MET A 1019 -30.63 10.82 -6.04
CA MET A 1019 -30.26 10.30 -7.37
C MET A 1019 -29.59 11.36 -8.24
N ALA A 1020 -30.08 12.60 -8.17
CA ALA A 1020 -29.53 13.71 -8.92
C ALA A 1020 -28.05 13.94 -8.59
N TYR A 1021 -27.68 13.90 -7.30
CA TYR A 1021 -26.30 14.08 -6.87
C TYR A 1021 -25.40 12.91 -7.29
N GLU A 1022 -25.85 11.66 -7.11
CA GLU A 1022 -25.06 10.49 -7.53
C GLU A 1022 -24.77 10.50 -9.03
N LYS A 1023 -25.76 10.84 -9.86
CA LYS A 1023 -25.60 10.96 -11.31
C LYS A 1023 -24.65 12.10 -11.66
N SER A 1024 -24.85 13.28 -11.08
CA SER A 1024 -24.00 14.45 -11.33
C SER A 1024 -22.53 14.21 -10.97
N ARG A 1025 -22.23 13.38 -9.95
CA ARG A 1025 -20.84 13.00 -9.65
C ARG A 1025 -20.19 12.21 -10.78
N GLN A 1026 -20.93 11.33 -11.45
CA GLN A 1026 -20.45 10.62 -12.62
C GLN A 1026 -20.23 11.59 -13.79
N ASP A 1027 -21.11 12.57 -13.93
CA ASP A 1027 -21.03 13.60 -14.96
C ASP A 1027 -19.82 14.51 -14.75
N ILE A 1028 -19.54 14.92 -13.52
CA ILE A 1028 -18.32 15.65 -13.14
C ILE A 1028 -17.06 14.88 -13.54
N ALA A 1029 -17.02 13.55 -13.32
CA ALA A 1029 -15.88 12.74 -13.74
C ALA A 1029 -15.72 12.72 -15.27
N ARG A 1030 -16.82 12.67 -16.02
CA ARG A 1030 -16.82 12.76 -17.49
C ARG A 1030 -16.36 14.13 -17.98
N ILE A 1031 -16.86 15.21 -17.38
CA ILE A 1031 -16.45 16.58 -17.67
C ILE A 1031 -14.96 16.76 -17.39
N ALA A 1032 -14.48 16.34 -16.21
CA ALA A 1032 -13.06 16.42 -15.86
C ALA A 1032 -12.16 15.65 -16.86
N SER A 1033 -12.61 14.47 -17.30
CA SER A 1033 -11.92 13.69 -18.33
C SER A 1033 -11.87 14.41 -19.68
N SER A 1034 -12.93 15.12 -20.07
CA SER A 1034 -12.97 15.87 -21.34
C SER A 1034 -11.93 16.99 -21.42
N PHE A 1035 -11.53 17.55 -20.28
CA PHE A 1035 -10.48 18.57 -20.19
C PHE A 1035 -9.06 18.00 -19.99
N SER A 1036 -8.89 16.67 -19.98
CA SER A 1036 -7.58 16.02 -19.72
C SER A 1036 -6.50 16.32 -20.77
N LYS A 1037 -6.91 16.69 -21.99
CA LYS A 1037 -6.01 16.95 -23.13
C LYS A 1037 -5.66 18.43 -23.32
N ILE A 1038 -6.23 19.34 -22.53
CA ILE A 1038 -5.90 20.77 -22.61
C ILE A 1038 -4.91 21.17 -21.50
N PRO A 1039 -4.11 22.24 -21.70
CA PRO A 1039 -3.15 22.75 -20.74
C PRO A 1039 -3.75 23.02 -19.34
N PRO A 1040 -2.99 22.82 -18.24
CA PRO A 1040 -3.51 22.92 -16.87
C PRO A 1040 -4.13 24.27 -16.51
N ASP A 1041 -3.55 25.37 -16.99
CA ASP A 1041 -4.04 26.74 -16.80
C ASP A 1041 -5.38 26.97 -17.51
N MET A 1042 -5.54 26.49 -18.75
CA MET A 1042 -6.81 26.52 -19.48
C MET A 1042 -7.85 25.61 -18.83
N ARG A 1043 -7.43 24.41 -18.39
CA ARG A 1043 -8.30 23.48 -17.65
C ARG A 1043 -8.83 24.12 -16.38
N GLU A 1044 -7.94 24.74 -15.60
CA GLU A 1044 -8.31 25.46 -14.39
C GLU A 1044 -9.27 26.61 -14.71
N PHE A 1045 -8.99 27.40 -15.75
CA PHE A 1045 -9.85 28.48 -16.20
C PHE A 1045 -11.27 27.98 -16.54
N TYR A 1046 -11.41 26.99 -17.43
CA TYR A 1046 -12.72 26.49 -17.86
C TYR A 1046 -13.46 25.72 -16.76
N ILE A 1047 -12.76 24.97 -15.92
CA ILE A 1047 -13.40 24.33 -14.75
C ILE A 1047 -13.91 25.40 -13.78
N ARG A 1048 -13.16 26.48 -13.53
CA ARG A 1048 -13.64 27.60 -12.72
C ARG A 1048 -14.86 28.28 -13.34
N GLN A 1049 -14.92 28.43 -14.66
CA GLN A 1049 -16.12 28.93 -15.36
C GLN A 1049 -17.33 28.01 -15.12
N LEU A 1050 -17.17 26.69 -15.32
CA LEU A 1050 -18.24 25.71 -15.08
C LEU A 1050 -18.70 25.68 -13.62
N VAL A 1051 -17.78 25.83 -12.66
CA VAL A 1051 -18.14 25.96 -11.23
C VAL A 1051 -18.96 27.22 -11.00
N GLY A 1052 -18.59 28.34 -11.64
CA GLY A 1052 -19.36 29.59 -11.59
C GLY A 1052 -20.76 29.44 -12.18
N GLU A 1053 -20.89 28.79 -13.33
CA GLU A 1053 -22.18 28.50 -13.98
C GLU A 1053 -23.07 27.61 -13.10
N LEU A 1054 -22.50 26.55 -12.51
CA LEU A 1054 -23.23 25.67 -11.59
C LEU A 1054 -23.62 26.39 -10.29
N ALA A 1055 -22.76 27.26 -9.76
CA ALA A 1055 -23.07 28.04 -8.56
C ALA A 1055 -24.25 28.99 -8.77
N GLN A 1056 -24.43 29.55 -9.98
CA GLN A 1056 -25.59 30.37 -10.31
C GLN A 1056 -26.91 29.58 -10.25
N LYS A 1057 -26.87 28.25 -10.40
CA LYS A 1057 -28.05 27.37 -10.33
C LYS A 1057 -28.47 26.98 -8.91
N ILE A 1058 -27.75 27.40 -7.88
CA ILE A 1058 -28.11 27.10 -6.48
C ILE A 1058 -29.34 27.92 -6.03
N THR A 1059 -29.60 29.06 -6.66
CA THR A 1059 -30.69 30.00 -6.31
C THR A 1059 -31.83 30.06 -7.33
N ASP A 1060 -31.73 29.32 -8.44
CA ASP A 1060 -32.77 29.13 -9.47
C ASP A 1060 -33.73 28.01 -9.04
#